data_AF-A0A1A8KRL3-F1
#
_entry.id   AF-A0A1A8KRL3-F1
#
_cell.length_a   1.000
_cell.length_b   1.000
_cell.length_c   1.000
_cell.angle_alpha   90.00
_cell.angle_beta   90.00
_cell.angle_gamma   90.00
#
_symmetry.space_group_name_H-M   'P 1'
#
loop_
_entity.id
_entity.type
_entity.pdbx_description
1 polymer ?
#
loop_
_entity_poly.entity_id
_entity_poly.type
_entity_poly.pdbx_seq_one_letter_code
_entity_poly.pdbx_strand_id
1 'polypeptide(L)'
;MEPVIPEAEQEVENTGLLRTCTPSKGSAVGTAGDLLHRTTAKTMKVLSTTGLTTKAVLSAVSDHRWWKESLSYLHPLPGPGTGAASQEGVCGNSNLELQGCSPFYQDLVEDPYVDPTQDVYSSYNEMPQENFAEVLLRTGKLAEAKSEGKTLFPATEVLLQLANDAFPKDMMLALSYLLALPQVLDANRCFEKQCHSALSLQLAAYYYCLQIYSRLVPCFKDKNHTLYQADPKELIRLVTQHVASYSDWPEELQKLISQLHVYNERLTDFTQAQVLQGLGRGVDVQRFSSDSDYKKETILGLTETLDDGVYRVALTLAERYRVPLWEVYMTHLEFLFTDSCLSTKDIEARSNSLKLFETLRSEPEAFYSHMTKYVLPTIEGTDLGRLLYYYTLIDAAGCEPYVTTIIKPDSHVKLLKKLRVVASGLNYRKLTDEFSDPLATLQPVLTNQNVLSISKLANRLPVPGGGGATVSPSAVHSAWLQKLFWKGDPQLLKRPPQSDQEYLHAYDTCAKYLDRLVPADAIHFLDSITFSPDAAEHMSIQARLEVIKRATKALRLLGEKSKKRGGEACGGQEGTAPAGGTLDEALAHLLQSQAHLDTLSHEFILSLRDSMQEQQQRYSQLYDLSRSERSKVCEIAVTMATDGQPLSQIKELLHVAVGLVDLSVKSVLQEAVKRVVAALSGDSGALTNYPQPLGVLEAMVTSVHNNVESGDSAVTSDDLLAWLRPFCSDASLPVRPRIDVLQILESNFNLQDSDVRLLLLYRTQAVLRDREVQVEDVEDEDKRYSLFQEMLDAAQKWEDFQLLMLLLQAWPPMMKEEVATSERNPWVMLASLLLTRCQGSEVTLDLGQQIVTMVRSLFNTKHKLPVQCIRHTAQLLLQHQPSLLQPALKLMCESGDEQLLQLTLGQINDMSAETASSCDAELLSLLLDAGLLVGSVSSTLYPLLSAHMLSHQQEGGWDVERAAAELMAAGHRPEAGSLLLAHRGTHQAQFTFNSALAVLKRWL
;
A
#
# COMPACT_ATOMS: atom_id res chain seq x y z
N MET A 1 39.02 -6.27 -15.11
CA MET A 1 39.59 -6.16 -16.47
C MET A 1 39.09 -7.33 -17.28
N GLU A 2 38.59 -7.05 -18.47
CA GLU A 2 37.97 -7.99 -19.42
C GLU A 2 39.05 -8.84 -20.17
N PRO A 3 38.71 -9.65 -21.21
CA PRO A 3 38.05 -10.95 -21.12
C PRO A 3 38.83 -12.00 -21.98
N VAL A 4 38.18 -13.08 -22.47
CA VAL A 4 38.25 -13.62 -23.88
C VAL A 4 37.64 -15.05 -24.00
N ILE A 5 37.05 -15.32 -25.16
CA ILE A 5 36.27 -16.50 -25.65
C ILE A 5 36.50 -16.60 -27.19
N PRO A 6 36.19 -17.70 -27.94
CA PRO A 6 35.56 -18.98 -27.59
C PRO A 6 36.27 -20.24 -28.20
N GLU A 7 35.55 -21.38 -28.26
CA GLU A 7 35.59 -22.50 -29.26
C GLU A 7 36.91 -23.30 -29.51
N ALA A 8 36.97 -24.64 -29.47
CA ALA A 8 36.17 -25.74 -30.04
C ALA A 8 36.60 -26.14 -31.48
N GLU A 9 37.13 -27.36 -31.64
CA GLU A 9 37.30 -28.03 -32.93
C GLU A 9 37.31 -29.57 -32.76
N GLN A 10 37.15 -30.30 -33.86
CA GLN A 10 36.54 -31.65 -33.92
C GLN A 10 37.41 -32.62 -34.76
N GLU A 11 36.95 -33.89 -34.92
CA GLU A 11 37.43 -34.88 -35.93
C GLU A 11 38.81 -35.56 -35.70
N VAL A 12 39.13 -36.79 -36.16
CA VAL A 12 38.34 -37.92 -36.73
C VAL A 12 39.08 -39.27 -36.51
N GLU A 13 38.36 -40.38 -36.77
CA GLU A 13 38.72 -41.81 -36.88
C GLU A 13 40.11 -42.17 -37.51
N ASN A 14 40.72 -43.38 -37.45
CA ASN A 14 40.17 -44.66 -37.92
C ASN A 14 41.07 -45.94 -37.72
N THR A 15 40.41 -47.09 -37.50
CA THR A 15 40.69 -48.52 -37.92
C THR A 15 42.03 -49.30 -37.78
N GLY A 16 41.88 -50.61 -37.46
CA GLY A 16 42.65 -51.77 -38.01
C GLY A 16 43.54 -52.55 -37.02
N LEU A 17 43.24 -53.75 -36.46
CA LEU A 17 42.84 -55.11 -36.94
C LEU A 17 43.96 -56.10 -37.35
N LEU A 18 44.16 -57.12 -36.48
CA LEU A 18 44.35 -58.58 -36.74
C LEU A 18 45.68 -59.20 -37.24
N ARG A 19 46.14 -60.22 -36.46
CA ARG A 19 46.70 -61.56 -36.87
C ARG A 19 48.08 -61.60 -37.58
N THR A 20 48.92 -62.65 -37.54
CA THR A 20 48.93 -63.98 -36.86
C THR A 20 50.33 -64.63 -36.89
N CYS A 21 50.55 -65.62 -36.00
CA CYS A 21 51.40 -66.82 -36.16
C CYS A 21 52.94 -66.79 -35.94
N THR A 22 53.35 -67.86 -35.25
CA THR A 22 54.67 -68.42 -34.91
C THR A 22 55.56 -68.76 -36.13
N PRO A 23 56.90 -68.89 -35.97
CA PRO A 23 57.48 -70.23 -35.68
C PRO A 23 58.62 -70.22 -34.61
N SER A 24 59.46 -71.26 -34.59
CA SER A 24 60.13 -71.80 -33.38
C SER A 24 61.67 -71.68 -33.32
N LYS A 25 62.19 -71.87 -32.09
CA LYS A 25 63.55 -72.29 -31.68
C LYS A 25 64.76 -71.38 -32.00
N GLY A 26 65.43 -70.93 -30.93
CA GLY A 26 66.81 -70.44 -30.94
C GLY A 26 67.27 -70.10 -29.51
N SER A 27 68.35 -70.72 -29.03
CA SER A 27 68.84 -70.55 -27.64
C SER A 27 69.68 -69.29 -27.47
N ALA A 28 69.42 -68.50 -26.43
CA ALA A 28 70.42 -67.64 -25.79
C ALA A 28 70.05 -67.38 -24.32
N VAL A 29 71.04 -67.46 -23.42
CA VAL A 29 70.91 -67.15 -22.00
C VAL A 29 70.96 -65.63 -21.79
N GLY A 30 70.00 -65.07 -21.04
CA GLY A 30 70.10 -63.71 -20.49
C GLY A 30 68.90 -62.79 -20.74
N THR A 31 67.78 -62.98 -20.04
CA THR A 31 66.69 -61.96 -19.95
C THR A 31 65.72 -62.10 -18.77
N ALA A 32 65.83 -63.14 -17.95
CA ALA A 32 64.92 -63.35 -16.81
C ALA A 32 65.17 -62.39 -15.63
N GLY A 33 66.42 -61.96 -15.42
CA GLY A 33 66.82 -61.10 -14.30
C GLY A 33 66.14 -59.73 -14.34
N ASP A 34 66.22 -59.03 -15.47
CA ASP A 34 65.63 -57.69 -15.61
C ASP A 34 64.11 -57.70 -15.50
N LEU A 35 63.45 -58.75 -16.00
CA LEU A 35 61.99 -58.86 -15.92
C LEU A 35 61.54 -59.11 -14.47
N LEU A 36 62.25 -59.98 -13.73
CA LEU A 36 62.04 -60.21 -12.30
C LEU A 36 62.37 -58.97 -11.46
N HIS A 37 63.45 -58.25 -11.75
CA HIS A 37 63.74 -56.98 -11.06
C HIS A 37 62.67 -55.93 -11.33
N ARG A 38 62.14 -55.83 -12.56
CA ARG A 38 61.10 -54.85 -12.90
C ARG A 38 59.74 -55.20 -12.30
N THR A 39 59.32 -56.47 -12.28
CA THR A 39 58.09 -56.89 -11.58
C THR A 39 58.25 -56.82 -10.08
N THR A 40 59.36 -57.30 -9.51
CA THR A 40 59.61 -57.21 -8.06
C THR A 40 59.70 -55.75 -7.61
N ALA A 41 60.30 -54.84 -8.39
CA ALA A 41 60.29 -53.41 -8.10
C ALA A 41 58.90 -52.78 -8.26
N LYS A 42 58.08 -53.19 -9.24
CA LYS A 42 56.69 -52.70 -9.36
C LYS A 42 55.82 -53.21 -8.22
N THR A 43 55.94 -54.48 -7.85
CA THR A 43 55.21 -55.11 -6.74
C THR A 43 55.70 -54.59 -5.39
N MET A 44 57.00 -54.37 -5.18
CA MET A 44 57.50 -53.62 -4.02
C MET A 44 57.00 -52.18 -4.03
N LYS A 45 56.96 -51.49 -5.18
CA LYS A 45 56.44 -50.11 -5.26
C LYS A 45 54.95 -50.07 -4.94
N VAL A 46 54.16 -51.03 -5.41
CA VAL A 46 52.72 -51.16 -5.06
C VAL A 46 52.56 -51.58 -3.60
N LEU A 47 53.25 -52.61 -3.09
CA LEU A 47 53.17 -53.02 -1.69
C LEU A 47 53.72 -51.97 -0.72
N SER A 48 54.65 -51.11 -1.14
CA SER A 48 55.11 -49.96 -0.35
C SER A 48 54.21 -48.76 -0.51
N THR A 49 53.59 -48.47 -1.67
CA THR A 49 52.58 -47.40 -1.74
C THR A 49 51.30 -47.78 -1.04
N THR A 50 50.76 -48.99 -1.26
CA THR A 50 49.63 -49.54 -0.50
C THR A 50 50.01 -49.75 0.96
N GLY A 51 51.22 -50.23 1.26
CA GLY A 51 51.71 -50.33 2.63
C GLY A 51 51.85 -48.97 3.32
N LEU A 52 52.27 -47.92 2.60
CA LEU A 52 52.36 -46.55 3.12
C LEU A 52 51.00 -45.87 3.17
N THR A 53 50.08 -46.07 2.23
CA THR A 53 48.73 -45.49 2.28
C THR A 53 47.87 -46.20 3.30
N THR A 54 47.88 -47.53 3.38
CA THR A 54 47.23 -48.28 4.47
C THR A 54 47.86 -47.95 5.82
N LYS A 55 49.19 -47.79 5.92
CA LYS A 55 49.82 -47.33 7.19
C LYS A 55 49.50 -45.88 7.52
N ALA A 56 49.43 -44.98 6.53
CA ALA A 56 49.08 -43.57 6.71
C ALA A 56 47.61 -43.42 7.13
N VAL A 57 46.70 -44.14 6.45
CA VAL A 57 45.28 -44.26 6.83
C VAL A 57 45.18 -44.85 8.22
N LEU A 58 45.81 -45.99 8.53
CA LEU A 58 45.79 -46.56 9.89
C LEU A 58 46.39 -45.63 10.96
N SER A 59 47.36 -44.78 10.61
CA SER A 59 47.88 -43.76 11.54
C SER A 59 46.95 -42.55 11.70
N ALA A 60 46.25 -42.12 10.65
CA ALA A 60 45.23 -41.07 10.74
C ALA A 60 43.98 -41.55 11.50
N VAL A 61 43.57 -42.80 11.25
CA VAL A 61 42.55 -43.59 11.97
C VAL A 61 42.94 -43.81 13.45
N SER A 62 44.19 -43.54 13.85
CA SER A 62 44.60 -43.52 15.27
C SER A 62 44.60 -42.13 15.92
N ASP A 63 44.33 -41.05 15.17
CA ASP A 63 44.21 -39.68 15.71
C ASP A 63 42.75 -39.35 16.06
N HIS A 64 42.51 -38.98 17.32
CA HIS A 64 41.18 -38.57 17.81
C HIS A 64 40.60 -37.37 17.05
N ARG A 65 41.42 -36.44 16.54
CA ARG A 65 40.92 -35.25 15.82
C ARG A 65 40.36 -35.61 14.45
N TRP A 66 41.03 -36.52 13.74
CA TRP A 66 40.61 -36.98 12.41
C TRP A 66 39.19 -37.56 12.42
N TRP A 67 38.83 -38.32 13.45
CA TRP A 67 37.48 -38.89 13.61
C TRP A 67 36.38 -37.84 13.76
N LYS A 68 36.62 -36.83 14.61
CA LYS A 68 35.62 -35.80 14.91
C LYS A 68 35.30 -34.93 13.69
N GLU A 69 36.27 -34.76 12.79
CA GLU A 69 36.13 -33.93 11.59
C GLU A 69 35.73 -34.73 10.34
N SER A 70 36.19 -35.98 10.18
CA SER A 70 36.00 -36.74 8.93
C SER A 70 34.65 -37.47 8.83
N LEU A 71 34.04 -37.86 9.94
CA LEU A 71 32.76 -38.59 9.94
C LEU A 71 31.59 -37.76 9.37
N SER A 72 31.65 -36.42 9.45
CA SER A 72 30.65 -35.54 8.83
C SER A 72 30.81 -35.37 7.31
N TYR A 73 31.97 -35.73 6.74
CA TYR A 73 32.25 -35.59 5.30
C TYR A 73 32.18 -36.91 4.52
N LEU A 74 32.15 -38.05 5.20
CA LEU A 74 32.13 -39.39 4.60
C LEU A 74 30.70 -39.94 4.42
N HIS A 75 29.80 -39.12 3.88
CA HIS A 75 28.62 -39.66 3.19
C HIS A 75 29.05 -40.25 1.83
N PRO A 76 28.40 -41.32 1.33
CA PRO A 76 28.59 -41.75 -0.05
C PRO A 76 28.17 -40.63 -1.00
N LEU A 77 29.09 -40.15 -1.85
CA LEU A 77 28.74 -39.28 -2.97
C LEU A 77 27.84 -40.06 -3.93
N PRO A 78 26.67 -39.52 -4.35
CA PRO A 78 25.88 -40.13 -5.42
C PRO A 78 26.73 -40.16 -6.70
N GLY A 79 27.08 -41.36 -7.15
CA GLY A 79 27.87 -41.57 -8.37
C GLY A 79 27.11 -41.11 -9.61
N PRO A 80 27.76 -40.49 -10.62
CA PRO A 80 27.06 -40.05 -11.83
C PRO A 80 26.59 -41.24 -12.68
N GLY A 81 25.29 -41.52 -12.62
CA GLY A 81 24.47 -42.11 -13.67
C GLY A 81 24.93 -43.41 -14.34
N THR A 82 24.49 -44.54 -13.81
CA THR A 82 24.20 -45.74 -14.63
C THR A 82 23.07 -46.59 -14.01
N GLY A 83 21.89 -46.56 -14.62
CA GLY A 83 20.85 -47.58 -14.44
C GLY A 83 20.18 -47.67 -13.07
N ALA A 84 19.47 -46.63 -12.64
CA ALA A 84 18.60 -46.69 -11.47
C ALA A 84 17.36 -47.58 -11.73
N ALA A 85 17.50 -48.87 -11.48
CA ALA A 85 16.39 -49.80 -11.27
C ALA A 85 16.82 -50.86 -10.23
N SER A 86 16.16 -50.84 -9.07
CA SER A 86 16.42 -51.64 -7.85
C SER A 86 17.44 -51.03 -6.86
N GLN A 87 17.08 -51.08 -5.56
CA GLN A 87 17.89 -50.74 -4.38
C GLN A 87 18.16 -49.25 -4.04
N GLU A 88 17.10 -48.43 -3.95
CA GLU A 88 16.98 -47.48 -2.82
C GLU A 88 15.90 -48.00 -1.87
N GLY A 89 16.31 -48.78 -0.87
CA GLY A 89 15.41 -49.36 0.13
C GLY A 89 15.11 -48.39 1.26
N VAL A 90 13.95 -47.73 1.22
CA VAL A 90 13.39 -47.03 2.39
C VAL A 90 13.23 -48.05 3.53
N CYS A 91 13.86 -47.80 4.69
CA CYS A 91 13.74 -48.70 5.83
C CYS A 91 12.31 -48.66 6.38
N GLY A 92 11.58 -49.78 6.25
CA GLY A 92 10.13 -49.85 6.55
C GLY A 92 9.76 -49.54 8.00
N ASN A 93 10.71 -49.70 8.95
CA ASN A 93 10.50 -49.45 10.37
C ASN A 93 11.17 -48.16 10.87
N SER A 94 11.31 -47.14 10.01
CA SER A 94 11.94 -45.87 10.40
C SER A 94 11.23 -45.14 11.55
N ASN A 95 9.91 -45.35 11.72
CA ASN A 95 9.13 -44.79 12.82
C ASN A 95 9.30 -45.52 14.17
N LEU A 96 9.98 -46.68 14.18
CA LEU A 96 10.19 -47.52 15.37
C LEU A 96 8.87 -47.96 16.06
N GLU A 97 7.87 -48.32 15.27
CA GLU A 97 6.56 -48.79 15.75
C GLU A 97 6.59 -50.27 16.16
N LEU A 98 7.42 -51.06 15.48
CA LEU A 98 7.64 -52.49 15.78
C LEU A 98 9.08 -52.73 16.27
N GLN A 99 9.27 -53.78 17.06
CA GLN A 99 10.60 -54.16 17.53
C GLN A 99 11.39 -54.83 16.40
N GLY A 100 12.46 -54.17 15.93
CA GLY A 100 13.39 -54.77 14.98
C GLY A 100 14.21 -55.88 15.62
N CYS A 101 14.31 -57.05 14.97
CA CYS A 101 15.23 -58.12 15.37
C CYS A 101 15.82 -58.88 14.17
N SER A 102 17.03 -59.44 14.35
CA SER A 102 17.59 -60.42 13.41
C SER A 102 16.60 -61.56 13.09
N PRO A 103 16.50 -62.03 11.83
CA PRO A 103 15.62 -63.15 11.44
C PRO A 103 15.79 -64.40 12.30
N PHE A 104 16.99 -64.64 12.85
CA PHE A 104 17.27 -65.78 13.73
C PHE A 104 16.48 -65.78 15.05
N TYR A 105 16.04 -64.61 15.53
CA TYR A 105 15.31 -64.45 16.79
C TYR A 105 13.81 -64.15 16.60
N GLN A 106 13.30 -64.23 15.37
CA GLN A 106 11.91 -63.87 15.03
C GLN A 106 10.87 -64.58 15.91
N ASP A 107 11.06 -65.89 16.17
CA ASP A 107 10.12 -66.69 16.99
C ASP A 107 10.13 -66.37 18.50
N LEU A 108 11.05 -65.51 18.97
CA LEU A 108 11.18 -65.13 20.39
C LEU A 108 10.52 -63.79 20.74
N VAL A 109 10.08 -63.02 19.74
CA VAL A 109 9.50 -61.68 19.90
C VAL A 109 8.06 -61.71 19.40
N GLU A 110 7.15 -61.05 20.10
CA GLU A 110 5.77 -60.88 19.64
C GLU A 110 5.71 -59.76 18.59
N ASP A 111 5.21 -60.06 17.38
CA ASP A 111 5.06 -59.16 16.24
C ASP A 111 6.33 -58.35 15.86
N PRO A 112 7.47 -59.01 15.56
CA PRO A 112 8.72 -58.33 15.24
C PRO A 112 8.77 -57.79 13.82
N TYR A 113 9.52 -56.70 13.64
CA TYR A 113 9.99 -56.28 12.33
C TYR A 113 11.28 -57.02 11.96
N VAL A 114 11.26 -57.72 10.83
CA VAL A 114 12.43 -58.41 10.27
C VAL A 114 12.83 -57.71 8.98
N ASP A 115 14.03 -57.14 8.93
CA ASP A 115 14.53 -56.45 7.73
C ASP A 115 14.89 -57.47 6.64
N PRO A 116 14.29 -57.41 5.43
CA PRO A 116 14.61 -58.31 4.32
C PRO A 116 16.10 -58.31 3.92
N THR A 117 16.82 -57.22 4.18
CA THR A 117 18.25 -57.12 3.89
C THR A 117 19.15 -57.88 4.87
N GLN A 118 18.60 -58.37 5.99
CA GLN A 118 19.32 -59.20 6.97
C GLN A 118 19.04 -60.70 6.83
N ASP A 119 18.18 -61.12 5.89
CA ASP A 119 17.90 -62.54 5.65
C ASP A 119 18.97 -63.21 4.76
N VAL A 120 20.07 -63.58 5.43
CA VAL A 120 21.21 -64.31 4.84
C VAL A 120 20.84 -65.78 4.54
N TYR A 121 19.71 -66.30 5.03
CA TYR A 121 19.36 -67.71 4.94
C TYR A 121 18.43 -68.05 3.77
N SER A 122 17.61 -67.12 3.29
CA SER A 122 16.73 -67.34 2.13
C SER A 122 17.38 -67.05 0.77
N SER A 123 18.42 -66.21 0.71
CA SER A 123 19.02 -65.75 -0.55
C SER A 123 20.53 -66.08 -0.69
N TYR A 124 20.85 -67.12 -1.46
CA TYR A 124 22.23 -67.59 -1.69
C TYR A 124 23.07 -66.72 -2.66
N ASN A 125 22.52 -65.65 -3.23
CA ASN A 125 23.11 -64.96 -4.40
C ASN A 125 23.79 -63.63 -4.12
N GLU A 126 23.60 -63.01 -2.95
CA GLU A 126 24.21 -61.72 -2.62
C GLU A 126 25.09 -61.82 -1.38
N MET A 127 26.38 -61.50 -1.53
CA MET A 127 27.26 -61.26 -0.38
C MET A 127 26.79 -59.97 0.29
N PRO A 128 26.45 -59.96 1.60
CA PRO A 128 26.03 -58.74 2.26
C PRO A 128 27.14 -57.69 2.18
N GLN A 129 26.79 -56.48 1.72
CA GLN A 129 27.71 -55.35 1.70
C GLN A 129 28.16 -55.03 3.14
N GLU A 130 29.45 -55.19 3.43
CA GLU A 130 29.96 -54.91 4.78
C GLU A 130 29.79 -53.42 5.11
N ASN A 131 29.05 -53.11 6.19
CA ASN A 131 28.92 -51.72 6.66
C ASN A 131 30.32 -51.18 7.01
N PHE A 132 30.69 -50.06 6.41
CA PHE A 132 31.98 -49.39 6.64
C PHE A 132 32.24 -49.14 8.12
N ALA A 133 31.23 -48.78 8.92
CA ALA A 133 31.37 -48.59 10.37
C ALA A 133 31.71 -49.89 11.12
N GLU A 134 31.19 -51.05 10.68
CA GLU A 134 31.58 -52.34 11.25
C GLU A 134 33.02 -52.70 10.89
N VAL A 135 33.40 -52.52 9.62
CA VAL A 135 34.78 -52.77 9.14
C VAL A 135 35.77 -51.89 9.91
N LEU A 136 35.42 -50.63 10.16
CA LEU A 136 36.20 -49.71 10.99
C LEU A 136 36.29 -50.18 12.45
N LEU A 137 35.18 -50.59 13.08
CA LEU A 137 35.19 -51.10 14.46
C LEU A 137 36.06 -52.36 14.60
N ARG A 138 35.91 -53.31 13.67
CA ARG A 138 36.72 -54.55 13.60
C ARG A 138 38.21 -54.20 13.43
N THR A 139 38.54 -53.31 12.50
CA THR A 139 39.93 -52.88 12.22
C THR A 139 40.54 -52.14 13.40
N GLY A 140 39.79 -51.23 14.03
CA GLY A 140 40.21 -50.46 15.21
C GLY A 140 40.49 -51.37 16.40
N LYS A 141 39.63 -52.36 16.67
CA LYS A 141 39.83 -53.32 17.76
C LYS A 141 40.98 -54.30 17.48
N LEU A 142 41.22 -54.68 16.23
CA LEU A 142 42.44 -55.43 15.85
C LEU A 142 43.72 -54.61 16.02
N ALA A 143 43.68 -53.30 15.78
CA ALA A 143 44.81 -52.40 16.02
C ALA A 143 45.10 -52.21 17.52
N GLU A 144 44.06 -52.06 18.35
CA GLU A 144 44.14 -52.00 19.82
C GLU A 144 44.69 -53.30 20.41
N ALA A 145 44.25 -54.46 19.93
CA ALA A 145 44.80 -55.76 20.31
C ALA A 145 46.28 -55.88 19.93
N LYS A 146 46.67 -55.41 18.74
CA LYS A 146 48.07 -55.38 18.28
C LYS A 146 48.97 -54.45 19.10
N SER A 147 48.42 -53.41 19.75
CA SER A 147 49.18 -52.53 20.65
C SER A 147 49.10 -52.94 22.12
N GLU A 148 48.54 -54.12 22.43
CA GLU A 148 48.33 -54.61 23.80
C GLU A 148 47.51 -53.62 24.66
N GLY A 149 46.60 -52.85 24.04
CA GLY A 149 45.80 -51.81 24.71
C GLY A 149 46.55 -50.51 25.03
N LYS A 150 47.82 -50.35 24.61
CA LYS A 150 48.61 -49.11 24.84
C LYS A 150 48.08 -47.89 24.07
N THR A 151 47.33 -48.14 22.99
CA THR A 151 46.63 -47.12 22.20
C THR A 151 45.18 -47.54 22.04
N LEU A 152 44.29 -46.95 22.85
CA LEU A 152 42.86 -47.26 22.80
C LEU A 152 42.22 -46.73 21.51
N PHE A 153 41.38 -47.53 20.87
CA PHE A 153 40.60 -47.08 19.71
C PHE A 153 39.43 -46.20 20.19
N PRO A 154 39.27 -44.95 19.70
CA PRO A 154 38.19 -44.05 20.10
C PRO A 154 36.85 -44.47 19.49
N ALA A 155 36.28 -45.55 20.03
CA ALA A 155 35.13 -46.24 19.44
C ALA A 155 33.80 -45.46 19.53
N THR A 156 33.70 -44.40 20.33
CA THR A 156 32.43 -43.74 20.68
C THR A 156 31.59 -43.33 19.47
N GLU A 157 32.14 -42.55 18.53
CA GLU A 157 31.35 -42.10 17.36
C GLU A 157 30.98 -43.26 16.42
N VAL A 158 31.85 -44.28 16.29
CA VAL A 158 31.60 -45.47 15.48
C VAL A 158 30.50 -46.34 16.10
N LEU A 159 30.52 -46.53 17.43
CA LEU A 159 29.49 -47.24 18.17
C LEU A 159 28.15 -46.49 18.18
N LEU A 160 28.17 -45.15 18.26
CA LEU A 160 26.96 -44.34 18.13
C LEU A 160 26.38 -44.44 16.71
N GLN A 161 27.21 -44.43 15.66
CA GLN A 161 26.72 -44.62 14.29
C GLN A 161 26.12 -46.03 14.12
N LEU A 162 26.84 -47.08 14.54
CA LEU A 162 26.35 -48.46 14.48
C LEU A 162 25.07 -48.67 15.29
N ALA A 163 24.93 -48.04 16.45
CA ALA A 163 23.70 -48.08 17.24
C ALA A 163 22.52 -47.40 16.50
N ASN A 164 22.76 -46.27 15.83
CA ASN A 164 21.73 -45.60 15.02
C ASN A 164 21.34 -46.43 13.78
N ASP A 165 22.32 -46.98 13.06
CA ASP A 165 22.09 -47.82 11.86
C ASP A 165 21.34 -49.12 12.21
N ALA A 166 21.63 -49.71 13.38
CA ALA A 166 20.98 -50.93 13.85
C ALA A 166 19.59 -50.68 14.44
N PHE A 167 19.31 -49.52 15.03
CA PHE A 167 18.09 -49.24 15.81
C PHE A 167 16.76 -49.66 15.15
N PRO A 168 16.49 -49.37 13.85
CA PRO A 168 15.23 -49.78 13.21
C PRO A 168 15.22 -51.24 12.72
N LYS A 169 16.38 -51.91 12.69
CA LYS A 169 16.57 -53.26 12.11
C LYS A 169 16.73 -54.34 13.18
N ASP A 170 17.58 -54.10 14.18
CA ASP A 170 17.83 -54.97 15.32
C ASP A 170 18.11 -54.12 16.58
N MET A 171 17.08 -53.97 17.42
CA MET A 171 17.16 -53.20 18.66
C MET A 171 18.07 -53.85 19.72
N MET A 172 18.26 -55.17 19.67
CA MET A 172 19.14 -55.89 20.61
C MET A 172 20.62 -55.65 20.25
N LEU A 173 20.94 -55.65 18.95
CA LEU A 173 22.25 -55.27 18.44
C LEU A 173 22.53 -53.79 18.74
N ALA A 174 21.58 -52.89 18.49
CA ALA A 174 21.69 -51.48 18.84
C ALA A 174 21.96 -51.27 20.34
N LEU A 175 21.19 -51.92 21.22
CA LEU A 175 21.42 -51.90 22.67
C LEU A 175 22.82 -52.41 23.04
N SER A 176 23.32 -53.46 22.37
CA SER A 176 24.66 -54.00 22.61
C SER A 176 25.77 -52.97 22.30
N TYR A 177 25.64 -52.19 21.22
CA TYR A 177 26.57 -51.12 20.89
C TYR A 177 26.51 -49.97 21.91
N LEU A 178 25.31 -49.61 22.40
CA LEU A 178 25.14 -48.61 23.45
C LEU A 178 25.70 -49.06 24.81
N LEU A 179 25.61 -50.35 25.13
CA LEU A 179 26.22 -50.93 26.34
C LEU A 179 27.75 -51.01 26.23
N ALA A 180 28.30 -51.08 25.01
CA ALA A 180 29.74 -51.08 24.73
C ALA A 180 30.39 -49.68 24.70
N LEU A 181 29.62 -48.60 24.89
CA LEU A 181 30.14 -47.24 24.88
C LEU A 181 31.13 -46.99 26.04
N PRO A 182 32.30 -46.37 25.79
CA PRO A 182 33.26 -46.02 26.85
C PRO A 182 32.69 -45.07 27.91
N GLN A 183 31.75 -44.20 27.53
CA GLN A 183 31.08 -43.26 28.40
C GLN A 183 29.57 -43.46 28.29
N VAL A 184 28.95 -43.90 29.39
CA VAL A 184 27.55 -44.38 29.41
C VAL A 184 26.53 -43.28 29.12
N LEU A 185 26.83 -42.02 29.46
CA LEU A 185 25.94 -40.89 29.17
C LEU A 185 25.91 -40.53 27.67
N ASP A 186 26.90 -40.95 26.88
CA ASP A 186 26.94 -40.66 25.43
C ASP A 186 25.80 -41.37 24.68
N ALA A 187 25.21 -42.44 25.24
CA ALA A 187 24.03 -43.09 24.69
C ALA A 187 22.84 -42.14 24.49
N ASN A 188 22.76 -41.05 25.27
CA ASN A 188 21.76 -40.00 25.10
C ASN A 188 21.81 -39.40 23.68
N ARG A 189 23.02 -39.25 23.10
CA ARG A 189 23.23 -38.74 21.73
C ARG A 189 22.69 -39.68 20.65
N CYS A 190 22.41 -40.93 20.97
CA CYS A 190 21.68 -41.86 20.12
C CYS A 190 20.17 -41.69 20.36
N PHE A 191 19.69 -41.85 21.60
CA PHE A 191 18.27 -41.75 21.92
C PHE A 191 17.61 -40.41 21.57
N GLU A 192 18.34 -39.29 21.57
CA GLU A 192 17.86 -37.98 21.10
C GLU A 192 17.70 -37.89 19.57
N LYS A 193 18.44 -38.69 18.80
CA LYS A 193 18.33 -38.75 17.33
C LYS A 193 17.24 -39.70 16.83
N GLN A 194 16.82 -40.65 17.67
CA GLN A 194 15.81 -41.64 17.31
C GLN A 194 14.39 -41.08 17.43
N CYS A 195 13.48 -41.56 16.57
CA CYS A 195 12.05 -41.24 16.67
C CYS A 195 11.53 -41.58 18.07
N HIS A 196 10.78 -40.67 18.69
CA HIS A 196 10.25 -40.83 20.05
C HIS A 196 8.99 -41.71 20.06
N SER A 197 9.14 -42.99 19.72
CA SER A 197 8.10 -44.02 19.85
C SER A 197 8.08 -44.60 21.26
N ALA A 198 7.01 -45.34 21.59
CA ALA A 198 6.94 -46.08 22.86
C ALA A 198 8.15 -47.01 23.05
N LEU A 199 8.57 -47.72 21.99
CA LEU A 199 9.68 -48.68 22.05
C LEU A 199 11.03 -47.99 22.28
N SER A 200 11.32 -46.87 21.62
CA SER A 200 12.60 -46.16 21.81
C SER A 200 12.70 -45.53 23.19
N LEU A 201 11.61 -44.97 23.72
CA LEU A 201 11.53 -44.42 25.08
C LEU A 201 11.65 -45.52 26.15
N GLN A 202 10.99 -46.67 25.95
CA GLN A 202 11.12 -47.84 26.82
C GLN A 202 12.54 -48.42 26.79
N LEU A 203 13.19 -48.49 25.62
CA LEU A 203 14.56 -48.98 25.48
C LEU A 203 15.58 -48.03 26.14
N ALA A 204 15.35 -46.72 26.06
CA ALA A 204 16.14 -45.73 26.79
C ALA A 204 16.00 -45.87 28.31
N ALA A 205 14.76 -45.98 28.81
CA ALA A 205 14.50 -46.24 30.23
C ALA A 205 15.14 -47.56 30.70
N TYR A 206 15.05 -48.63 29.89
CA TYR A 206 15.70 -49.91 30.16
C TYR A 206 17.23 -49.80 30.22
N TYR A 207 17.85 -49.10 29.25
CA TYR A 207 19.28 -48.84 29.22
C TYR A 207 19.76 -48.14 30.50
N TYR A 208 19.11 -47.05 30.91
CA TYR A 208 19.49 -46.35 32.13
C TYR A 208 19.22 -47.19 33.39
N CYS A 209 18.15 -47.99 33.42
CA CYS A 209 17.89 -48.92 34.53
C CYS A 209 18.98 -50.00 34.64
N LEU A 210 19.42 -50.60 33.53
CA LEU A 210 20.55 -51.54 33.50
C LEU A 210 21.86 -50.89 33.99
N GLN A 211 22.13 -49.66 33.57
CA GLN A 211 23.34 -48.92 33.91
C GLN A 211 23.37 -48.43 35.36
N ILE A 212 22.22 -48.13 35.95
CA ILE A 212 22.05 -47.87 37.38
C ILE A 212 22.22 -49.19 38.16
N TYR A 213 21.45 -50.23 37.80
CA TYR A 213 21.44 -51.51 38.50
C TYR A 213 22.85 -52.15 38.54
N SER A 214 23.56 -52.20 37.41
CA SER A 214 24.92 -52.78 37.34
C SER A 214 25.98 -52.00 38.13
N ARG A 215 25.74 -50.73 38.47
CA ARG A 215 26.58 -49.93 39.39
C ARG A 215 26.23 -50.16 40.85
N LEU A 216 24.95 -50.36 41.17
CA LEU A 216 24.48 -50.70 42.52
C LEU A 216 24.85 -52.14 42.91
N VAL A 217 24.73 -53.08 41.96
CA VAL A 217 25.04 -54.50 42.11
C VAL A 217 25.90 -54.95 40.92
N PRO A 218 27.25 -54.98 41.06
CA PRO A 218 28.17 -55.38 39.99
C PRO A 218 27.99 -56.84 39.52
N CYS A 219 27.14 -57.04 38.52
CA CYS A 219 26.66 -58.35 38.07
C CYS A 219 27.68 -59.16 37.26
N PHE A 220 28.67 -58.54 36.63
CA PHE A 220 29.59 -59.15 35.65
C PHE A 220 30.55 -60.24 36.18
N LYS A 221 30.49 -60.59 37.48
CA LYS A 221 31.32 -61.64 38.10
C LYS A 221 30.60 -62.98 38.24
N ASP A 222 29.27 -63.00 38.20
CA ASP A 222 28.46 -64.22 38.31
C ASP A 222 27.75 -64.52 36.99
N LYS A 223 27.97 -65.72 36.45
CA LYS A 223 27.35 -66.15 35.19
C LYS A 223 25.86 -66.49 35.34
N ASN A 224 25.39 -66.69 36.56
CA ASN A 224 24.00 -67.00 36.89
C ASN A 224 23.27 -65.82 37.56
N HIS A 225 23.77 -64.59 37.40
CA HIS A 225 23.19 -63.41 38.03
C HIS A 225 21.71 -63.21 37.65
N THR A 226 20.84 -62.94 38.63
CA THR A 226 19.38 -62.82 38.47
C THR A 226 18.95 -61.78 37.43
N LEU A 227 19.77 -60.75 37.22
CA LEU A 227 19.60 -59.75 36.17
C LEU A 227 19.40 -60.36 34.76
N TYR A 228 20.11 -61.45 34.43
CA TYR A 228 20.00 -62.10 33.12
C TYR A 228 18.71 -62.94 32.95
N GLN A 229 17.91 -63.06 34.00
CA GLN A 229 16.62 -63.77 34.02
C GLN A 229 15.44 -62.82 34.30
N ALA A 230 15.69 -61.51 34.46
CA ALA A 230 14.68 -60.53 34.78
C ALA A 230 13.96 -60.03 33.52
N ASP A 231 12.64 -59.89 33.58
CA ASP A 231 11.85 -59.18 32.56
C ASP A 231 12.29 -57.69 32.55
N PRO A 232 12.62 -57.11 31.38
CA PRO A 232 12.91 -55.68 31.24
C PRO A 232 11.90 -54.75 31.94
N LYS A 233 10.60 -55.07 31.88
CA LYS A 233 9.51 -54.29 32.50
C LYS A 233 9.62 -54.29 34.02
N GLU A 234 9.89 -55.45 34.62
CA GLU A 234 10.09 -55.56 36.07
C GLU A 234 11.38 -54.90 36.53
N LEU A 235 12.45 -54.94 35.72
CA LEU A 235 13.68 -54.20 36.04
C LEU A 235 13.43 -52.69 36.06
N ILE A 236 12.76 -52.13 35.05
CA ILE A 236 12.42 -50.70 35.01
C ILE A 236 11.57 -50.32 36.22
N ARG A 237 10.56 -51.14 36.55
CA ARG A 237 9.66 -50.92 37.69
C ARG A 237 10.42 -50.91 39.02
N LEU A 238 11.27 -51.91 39.26
CA LEU A 238 12.04 -52.05 40.50
C LEU A 238 13.08 -50.93 40.66
N VAL A 239 13.83 -50.60 39.61
CA VAL A 239 14.85 -49.54 39.65
C VAL A 239 14.19 -48.17 39.85
N THR A 240 13.11 -47.87 39.11
CA THR A 240 12.39 -46.59 39.26
C THR A 240 11.80 -46.45 40.67
N GLN A 241 11.20 -47.52 41.23
CA GLN A 241 10.69 -47.52 42.60
C GLN A 241 11.80 -47.28 43.64
N HIS A 242 12.97 -47.92 43.47
CA HIS A 242 14.10 -47.76 44.38
C HIS A 242 14.70 -46.35 44.32
N VAL A 243 14.88 -45.81 43.11
CA VAL A 243 15.38 -44.45 42.87
C VAL A 243 14.43 -43.38 43.42
N ALA A 244 13.11 -43.57 43.34
CA ALA A 244 12.14 -42.65 43.93
C ALA A 244 12.08 -42.71 45.47
N SER A 245 12.58 -43.79 46.09
CA SER A 245 12.49 -44.02 47.55
C SER A 245 13.71 -43.54 48.34
N TYR A 246 14.79 -43.12 47.66
CA TYR A 246 16.07 -42.74 48.28
C TYR A 246 16.71 -41.58 47.52
N SER A 247 17.33 -40.63 48.23
CA SER A 247 17.71 -39.32 47.65
C SER A 247 19.21 -39.03 47.62
N ASP A 248 20.03 -39.72 48.41
CA ASP A 248 21.46 -39.41 48.60
C ASP A 248 22.37 -40.22 47.67
N TRP A 249 22.26 -39.97 46.36
CA TRP A 249 23.01 -40.69 45.31
C TRP A 249 24.38 -40.07 44.98
N PRO A 250 25.42 -40.87 44.67
CA PRO A 250 26.67 -40.38 44.10
C PRO A 250 26.46 -39.63 42.78
N GLU A 251 27.28 -38.62 42.48
CA GLU A 251 27.10 -37.71 41.33
C GLU A 251 26.99 -38.43 39.97
N GLU A 252 27.76 -39.51 39.76
CA GLU A 252 27.67 -40.33 38.54
C GLU A 252 26.31 -41.05 38.40
N LEU A 253 25.79 -41.58 39.50
CA LEU A 253 24.46 -42.21 39.54
C LEU A 253 23.36 -41.17 39.43
N GLN A 254 23.52 -40.00 40.06
CA GLN A 254 22.56 -38.90 39.98
C GLN A 254 22.34 -38.42 38.53
N LYS A 255 23.40 -38.38 37.71
CA LYS A 255 23.29 -38.07 36.26
C LYS A 255 22.55 -39.14 35.48
N LEU A 256 22.74 -40.43 35.79
CA LEU A 256 21.99 -41.52 35.16
C LEU A 256 20.51 -41.51 35.60
N ILE A 257 20.26 -41.21 36.87
CA ILE A 257 18.92 -41.06 37.46
C ILE A 257 18.17 -39.88 36.85
N SER A 258 18.82 -38.74 36.59
CA SER A 258 18.17 -37.63 35.88
C SER A 258 17.75 -38.01 34.46
N GLN A 259 18.56 -38.80 33.75
CA GLN A 259 18.17 -39.29 32.42
C GLN A 259 17.02 -40.29 32.49
N LEU A 260 17.04 -41.23 33.45
CA LEU A 260 15.91 -42.15 33.68
C LEU A 260 14.60 -41.39 33.94
N HIS A 261 14.63 -40.33 34.77
CA HIS A 261 13.44 -39.50 35.00
C HIS A 261 12.96 -38.78 33.73
N VAL A 262 13.87 -38.22 32.91
CA VAL A 262 13.52 -37.57 31.64
C VAL A 262 12.83 -38.55 30.67
N TYR A 263 13.37 -39.76 30.50
CA TYR A 263 12.77 -40.75 29.60
C TYR A 263 11.47 -41.35 30.15
N ASN A 264 11.35 -41.51 31.47
CA ASN A 264 10.09 -41.93 32.10
C ASN A 264 8.99 -40.87 31.95
N GLU A 265 9.28 -39.58 32.21
CA GLU A 265 8.31 -38.50 31.98
C GLU A 265 7.87 -38.45 30.50
N ARG A 266 8.83 -38.46 29.55
CA ARG A 266 8.52 -38.52 28.11
C ARG A 266 7.64 -39.71 27.73
N LEU A 267 7.89 -40.90 28.30
CA LEU A 267 7.07 -42.09 28.05
C LEU A 267 5.64 -41.94 28.62
N THR A 268 5.49 -41.33 29.79
CA THR A 268 4.15 -41.05 30.34
C THR A 268 3.41 -39.99 29.54
N ASP A 269 4.10 -38.95 29.05
CA ASP A 269 3.51 -37.89 28.23
C ASP A 269 3.08 -38.43 26.86
N PHE A 270 3.90 -39.27 26.24
CA PHE A 270 3.57 -40.02 25.03
C PHE A 270 2.31 -40.88 25.24
N THR A 271 2.24 -41.60 26.37
CA THR A 271 1.09 -42.44 26.72
C THR A 271 -0.19 -41.60 26.93
N GLN A 272 -0.08 -40.46 27.62
CA GLN A 272 -1.21 -39.52 27.77
C GLN A 272 -1.66 -38.96 26.42
N ALA A 273 -0.73 -38.58 25.56
CA ALA A 273 -1.05 -38.06 24.22
C ALA A 273 -1.72 -39.13 23.33
N GLN A 274 -1.32 -40.41 23.41
CA GLN A 274 -2.03 -41.51 22.75
C GLN A 274 -3.46 -41.67 23.27
N VAL A 275 -3.70 -41.55 24.58
CA VAL A 275 -5.06 -41.55 25.15
C VAL A 275 -5.87 -40.37 24.62
N LEU A 276 -5.30 -39.16 24.57
CA LEU A 276 -5.96 -37.98 24.00
C LEU A 276 -6.24 -38.10 22.49
N GLN A 277 -5.35 -38.73 21.73
CA GLN A 277 -5.56 -39.05 20.32
C GLN A 277 -6.72 -40.06 20.16
N GLY A 278 -6.79 -41.08 21.02
CA GLY A 278 -7.89 -42.06 21.07
C GLY A 278 -9.25 -41.45 21.45
N LEU A 279 -9.27 -40.30 22.13
CA LEU A 279 -10.48 -39.50 22.37
C LEU A 279 -10.93 -38.67 21.15
N GLY A 280 -10.27 -38.82 19.99
CA GLY A 280 -10.65 -38.17 18.73
C GLY A 280 -10.33 -36.67 18.65
N ARG A 281 -9.45 -36.16 19.51
CA ARG A 281 -9.15 -34.72 19.65
C ARG A 281 -7.97 -34.20 18.83
N GLY A 282 -7.44 -35.00 17.90
CA GLY A 282 -6.46 -34.53 16.91
C GLY A 282 -5.09 -34.11 17.48
N VAL A 283 -4.68 -34.68 18.62
CA VAL A 283 -3.41 -34.36 19.28
C VAL A 283 -2.22 -34.98 18.53
N ASP A 284 -1.21 -34.16 18.25
CA ASP A 284 0.11 -34.63 17.80
C ASP A 284 0.87 -35.22 18.99
N VAL A 285 1.04 -36.54 18.99
CA VAL A 285 1.67 -37.31 20.07
C VAL A 285 3.15 -36.95 20.26
N GLN A 286 3.88 -36.70 19.17
CA GLN A 286 5.31 -36.38 19.23
C GLN A 286 5.53 -34.95 19.73
N ARG A 287 4.72 -34.00 19.24
CA ARG A 287 4.76 -32.61 19.69
C ARG A 287 4.29 -32.48 21.13
N PHE A 288 3.18 -33.13 21.52
CA PHE A 288 2.72 -33.12 22.91
C PHE A 288 3.75 -33.69 23.87
N SER A 289 4.59 -34.65 23.45
CA SER A 289 5.63 -35.21 24.35
C SER A 289 6.81 -34.25 24.59
N SER A 290 7.04 -33.28 23.70
CA SER A 290 8.29 -32.50 23.62
C SER A 290 8.14 -30.99 23.81
N ASP A 291 7.02 -30.40 23.40
CA ASP A 291 6.76 -28.95 23.36
C ASP A 291 5.85 -28.54 24.55
N SER A 292 6.38 -27.74 25.49
CA SER A 292 5.65 -27.30 26.68
C SER A 292 4.50 -26.35 26.37
N ASP A 293 4.65 -25.54 25.34
CA ASP A 293 3.67 -24.52 24.98
C ASP A 293 2.52 -25.22 24.24
N TYR A 294 2.83 -26.16 23.34
CA TYR A 294 1.81 -27.04 22.75
C TYR A 294 1.10 -27.92 23.78
N LYS A 295 1.77 -28.41 24.85
CA LYS A 295 1.08 -29.06 25.98
C LYS A 295 0.05 -28.11 26.59
N LYS A 296 0.45 -26.88 26.94
CA LYS A 296 -0.43 -25.87 27.54
C LYS A 296 -1.63 -25.57 26.64
N GLU A 297 -1.40 -25.22 25.37
CA GLU A 297 -2.47 -24.89 24.43
C GLU A 297 -3.41 -26.09 24.19
N THR A 298 -2.88 -27.32 24.11
CA THR A 298 -3.70 -28.54 24.01
C THR A 298 -4.58 -28.74 25.24
N ILE A 299 -4.04 -28.49 26.45
CA ILE A 299 -4.82 -28.59 27.70
C ILE A 299 -5.92 -27.54 27.76
N LEU A 300 -5.62 -26.29 27.38
CA LEU A 300 -6.61 -25.21 27.31
C LEU A 300 -7.71 -25.53 26.29
N GLY A 301 -7.36 -26.00 25.09
CA GLY A 301 -8.33 -26.47 24.08
C GLY A 301 -9.18 -27.67 24.53
N LEU A 302 -8.66 -28.56 25.40
CA LEU A 302 -9.47 -29.63 26.01
C LEU A 302 -10.51 -29.10 27.02
N THR A 303 -10.36 -27.86 27.52
CA THR A 303 -11.38 -27.21 28.38
C THR A 303 -12.58 -26.71 27.57
N GLU A 304 -12.46 -26.57 26.25
CA GLU A 304 -13.52 -26.14 25.32
C GLU A 304 -14.50 -27.29 25.04
N THR A 305 -15.17 -27.75 26.10
CA THR A 305 -16.03 -28.93 26.06
C THR A 305 -17.20 -28.82 27.04
N LEU A 306 -18.35 -29.37 26.62
CA LEU A 306 -19.51 -29.55 27.49
C LEU A 306 -19.52 -30.93 28.19
N ASP A 307 -18.59 -31.82 27.83
CA ASP A 307 -18.42 -33.14 28.46
C ASP A 307 -17.64 -33.02 29.77
N ASP A 308 -18.31 -33.31 30.89
CA ASP A 308 -17.74 -33.21 32.24
C ASP A 308 -16.65 -34.28 32.54
N GLY A 309 -16.62 -35.37 31.76
CA GLY A 309 -15.54 -36.35 31.77
C GLY A 309 -14.27 -35.79 31.15
N VAL A 310 -14.38 -35.23 29.94
CA VAL A 310 -13.26 -34.58 29.24
C VAL A 310 -12.77 -33.35 30.01
N TYR A 311 -13.67 -32.53 30.53
CA TYR A 311 -13.32 -31.35 31.33
C TYR A 311 -12.52 -31.73 32.59
N ARG A 312 -12.91 -32.82 33.28
CA ARG A 312 -12.16 -33.34 34.43
C ARG A 312 -10.76 -33.85 34.04
N VAL A 313 -10.62 -34.48 32.87
CA VAL A 313 -9.29 -34.86 32.35
C VAL A 313 -8.44 -33.62 32.10
N ALA A 314 -8.98 -32.57 31.47
CA ALA A 314 -8.26 -31.31 31.26
C ALA A 314 -7.77 -30.69 32.58
N LEU A 315 -8.57 -30.72 33.66
CA LEU A 315 -8.16 -30.26 34.99
C LEU A 315 -7.02 -31.10 35.58
N THR A 316 -7.06 -32.42 35.48
CA THR A 316 -5.98 -33.30 35.97
C THR A 316 -4.68 -33.10 35.17
N LEU A 317 -4.77 -32.86 33.86
CA LEU A 317 -3.60 -32.52 33.05
C LEU A 317 -3.06 -31.12 33.39
N ALA A 318 -3.92 -30.13 33.60
CA ALA A 318 -3.50 -28.79 34.02
C ALA A 318 -2.74 -28.82 35.36
N GLU A 319 -3.24 -29.56 36.35
CA GLU A 319 -2.56 -29.77 37.62
C GLU A 319 -1.18 -30.45 37.43
N ARG A 320 -1.13 -31.52 36.63
CA ARG A 320 0.12 -32.26 36.34
C ARG A 320 1.19 -31.39 35.67
N TYR A 321 0.82 -30.66 34.62
CA TYR A 321 1.74 -29.82 33.84
C TYR A 321 1.86 -28.38 34.37
N ARG A 322 1.26 -28.09 35.53
CA ARG A 322 1.29 -26.78 36.23
C ARG A 322 0.73 -25.61 35.41
N VAL A 323 -0.28 -25.88 34.58
CA VAL A 323 -1.06 -24.82 33.91
C VAL A 323 -1.94 -24.13 34.96
N PRO A 324 -1.90 -22.79 35.10
CA PRO A 324 -2.71 -22.07 36.07
C PRO A 324 -4.22 -22.35 35.93
N LEU A 325 -4.89 -22.70 37.04
CA LEU A 325 -6.34 -22.91 37.05
C LEU A 325 -7.14 -21.66 36.62
N TRP A 326 -6.57 -20.46 36.80
CA TRP A 326 -7.18 -19.22 36.32
C TRP A 326 -7.31 -19.23 34.78
N GLU A 327 -6.26 -19.61 34.05
CA GLU A 327 -6.28 -19.70 32.58
C GLU A 327 -7.30 -20.75 32.11
N VAL A 328 -7.27 -21.94 32.72
CA VAL A 328 -8.19 -23.05 32.45
C VAL A 328 -9.66 -22.65 32.65
N TYR A 329 -9.97 -21.90 33.71
CA TYR A 329 -11.33 -21.42 33.96
C TYR A 329 -11.71 -20.25 33.05
N MET A 330 -10.75 -19.42 32.64
CA MET A 330 -10.98 -18.29 31.73
C MET A 330 -11.26 -18.80 30.32
N THR A 331 -10.45 -19.72 29.78
CA THR A 331 -10.71 -20.38 28.49
C THR A 331 -12.05 -21.11 28.50
N HIS A 332 -12.37 -21.87 29.56
CA HIS A 332 -13.69 -22.51 29.64
C HIS A 332 -14.82 -21.48 29.65
N LEU A 333 -14.72 -20.42 30.44
CA LEU A 333 -15.74 -19.37 30.50
C LEU A 333 -15.91 -18.64 29.16
N GLU A 334 -14.82 -18.35 28.46
CA GLU A 334 -14.85 -17.80 27.10
C GLU A 334 -15.64 -18.71 26.15
N PHE A 335 -15.24 -19.99 26.06
CA PHE A 335 -15.95 -21.01 25.28
C PHE A 335 -17.46 -21.08 25.60
N LEU A 336 -17.84 -20.95 26.87
CA LEU A 336 -19.26 -20.90 27.25
C LEU A 336 -19.98 -19.71 26.60
N PHE A 337 -19.37 -18.54 26.52
CA PHE A 337 -19.97 -17.36 25.87
C PHE A 337 -19.92 -17.42 24.34
N THR A 338 -18.87 -17.98 23.75
CA THR A 338 -18.61 -17.97 22.29
C THR A 338 -19.23 -19.17 21.58
N ASP A 339 -18.65 -20.35 21.73
CA ASP A 339 -18.82 -21.49 20.82
C ASP A 339 -19.70 -22.62 21.37
N SER A 340 -20.02 -22.57 22.67
CA SER A 340 -20.84 -23.61 23.32
C SER A 340 -22.30 -23.70 22.85
N CYS A 341 -22.80 -22.70 22.11
CA CYS A 341 -24.21 -22.54 21.72
C CYS A 341 -25.23 -22.53 22.89
N LEU A 342 -24.79 -22.41 24.15
CA LEU A 342 -25.66 -22.47 25.32
C LEU A 342 -26.51 -21.21 25.52
N SER A 343 -27.71 -21.38 26.10
CA SER A 343 -28.51 -20.24 26.55
C SER A 343 -27.85 -19.57 27.76
N THR A 344 -28.14 -18.29 27.99
CA THR A 344 -27.54 -17.53 29.10
C THR A 344 -27.83 -18.15 30.48
N LYS A 345 -28.96 -18.85 30.64
CA LYS A 345 -29.28 -19.58 31.87
C LYS A 345 -28.40 -20.82 32.06
N ASP A 346 -28.06 -21.50 30.97
CA ASP A 346 -27.27 -22.74 31.02
C ASP A 346 -25.78 -22.42 31.25
N ILE A 347 -25.28 -21.31 30.69
CA ILE A 347 -23.96 -20.75 31.06
C ILE A 347 -23.93 -20.41 32.55
N GLU A 348 -24.92 -19.67 33.05
CA GLU A 348 -25.00 -19.30 34.47
C GLU A 348 -25.03 -20.54 35.38
N ALA A 349 -25.83 -21.55 35.03
CA ALA A 349 -25.89 -22.82 35.76
C ALA A 349 -24.55 -23.58 35.74
N ARG A 350 -23.90 -23.70 34.57
CA ARG A 350 -22.61 -24.41 34.43
C ARG A 350 -21.48 -23.69 35.14
N SER A 351 -21.38 -22.37 34.99
CA SER A 351 -20.38 -21.52 35.67
C SER A 351 -20.50 -21.62 37.20
N ASN A 352 -21.74 -21.59 37.73
CA ASN A 352 -22.00 -21.76 39.15
C ASN A 352 -21.70 -23.19 39.65
N SER A 353 -22.04 -24.22 38.87
CA SER A 353 -21.76 -25.63 39.19
C SER A 353 -20.26 -25.91 39.30
N LEU A 354 -19.48 -25.38 38.34
CA LEU A 354 -18.02 -25.52 38.29
C LEU A 354 -17.27 -24.50 39.17
N LYS A 355 -17.98 -23.56 39.80
CA LYS A 355 -17.42 -22.50 40.67
C LYS A 355 -16.31 -21.65 40.05
N LEU A 356 -16.28 -21.52 38.72
CA LEU A 356 -15.22 -20.84 37.96
C LEU A 356 -14.86 -19.46 38.54
N PHE A 357 -15.89 -18.74 38.96
CA PHE A 357 -15.79 -17.37 39.48
C PHE A 357 -15.06 -17.26 40.84
N GLU A 358 -15.00 -18.32 41.66
CA GLU A 358 -14.30 -18.27 42.95
C GLU A 358 -12.79 -18.01 42.76
N THR A 359 -12.22 -18.54 41.67
CA THR A 359 -10.83 -18.33 41.24
C THR A 359 -10.68 -17.13 40.31
N LEU A 360 -11.55 -16.95 39.31
CA LEU A 360 -11.36 -15.88 38.30
C LEU A 360 -11.31 -14.46 38.90
N ARG A 361 -12.06 -14.23 39.99
CA ARG A 361 -12.05 -12.97 40.75
C ARG A 361 -10.72 -12.65 41.48
N SER A 362 -9.73 -13.56 41.51
CA SER A 362 -8.43 -13.29 42.14
C SER A 362 -7.62 -12.25 41.36
N GLU A 363 -7.87 -12.11 40.06
CA GLU A 363 -7.15 -11.20 39.16
C GLU A 363 -8.13 -10.34 38.34
N PRO A 364 -8.76 -9.31 38.94
CA PRO A 364 -9.81 -8.51 38.29
C PRO A 364 -9.37 -7.77 37.03
N GLU A 365 -8.09 -7.38 36.93
CA GLU A 365 -7.52 -6.67 35.79
C GLU A 365 -7.40 -7.59 34.56
N ALA A 366 -6.78 -8.77 34.75
CA ALA A 366 -6.65 -9.79 33.71
C ALA A 366 -8.03 -10.27 33.25
N PHE A 367 -8.97 -10.47 34.19
CA PHE A 367 -10.34 -10.86 33.90
C PHE A 367 -11.07 -9.80 33.06
N TYR A 368 -10.98 -8.51 33.44
CA TYR A 368 -11.59 -7.41 32.68
C TYR A 368 -11.01 -7.29 31.26
N SER A 369 -9.68 -7.35 31.14
CA SER A 369 -8.98 -7.27 29.86
C SER A 369 -9.40 -8.40 28.91
N HIS A 370 -9.40 -9.64 29.40
CA HIS A 370 -9.78 -10.83 28.62
C HIS A 370 -11.26 -10.79 28.21
N MET A 371 -12.15 -10.53 29.16
CA MET A 371 -13.59 -10.43 28.91
C MET A 371 -13.93 -9.31 27.92
N THR A 372 -13.23 -8.17 27.96
CA THR A 372 -13.46 -7.05 27.03
C THR A 372 -12.91 -7.34 25.63
N LYS A 373 -11.77 -8.03 25.54
CA LYS A 373 -11.09 -8.30 24.26
C LYS A 373 -11.69 -9.47 23.48
N TYR A 374 -12.09 -10.54 24.16
CA TYR A 374 -12.51 -11.79 23.51
C TYR A 374 -14.00 -12.08 23.66
N VAL A 375 -14.60 -11.83 24.84
CA VAL A 375 -15.99 -12.19 25.12
C VAL A 375 -16.99 -11.09 24.72
N LEU A 376 -16.75 -9.82 25.06
CA LEU A 376 -17.69 -8.73 24.72
C LEU A 376 -17.93 -8.56 23.20
N PRO A 377 -16.95 -8.77 22.29
CA PRO A 377 -17.17 -8.62 20.86
C PRO A 377 -18.16 -9.62 20.27
N THR A 378 -18.24 -10.84 20.81
CA THR A 378 -19.07 -11.95 20.31
C THR A 378 -20.52 -11.89 20.80
N ILE A 379 -20.81 -11.12 21.86
CA ILE A 379 -22.17 -10.91 22.35
C ILE A 379 -22.92 -9.95 21.42
N GLU A 380 -24.04 -10.41 20.86
CA GLU A 380 -24.94 -9.56 20.10
C GLU A 380 -25.46 -8.37 20.93
N GLY A 381 -25.39 -7.17 20.36
CA GLY A 381 -25.89 -5.95 21.03
C GLY A 381 -27.38 -5.98 21.39
N THR A 382 -28.15 -6.87 20.77
CA THR A 382 -29.58 -7.13 21.01
C THR A 382 -29.86 -8.17 22.09
N ASP A 383 -28.90 -9.02 22.48
CA ASP A 383 -29.08 -9.95 23.60
C ASP A 383 -28.83 -9.25 24.95
N LEU A 384 -29.85 -8.51 25.38
CA LEU A 384 -29.91 -7.86 26.69
C LEU A 384 -29.86 -8.85 27.86
N GLY A 385 -30.04 -10.15 27.62
CA GLY A 385 -29.87 -11.22 28.60
C GLY A 385 -28.40 -11.57 28.81
N ARG A 386 -27.69 -11.92 27.73
CA ARG A 386 -26.24 -12.22 27.74
C ARG A 386 -25.42 -11.02 28.19
N LEU A 387 -25.73 -9.81 27.69
CA LEU A 387 -25.08 -8.57 28.14
C LEU A 387 -25.30 -8.30 29.64
N LEU A 388 -26.50 -8.57 30.18
CA LEU A 388 -26.76 -8.40 31.61
C LEU A 388 -25.91 -9.36 32.44
N TYR A 389 -25.77 -10.61 32.01
CA TYR A 389 -24.93 -11.60 32.69
C TYR A 389 -23.44 -11.20 32.62
N TYR A 390 -22.95 -10.79 31.44
CA TYR A 390 -21.61 -10.24 31.24
C TYR A 390 -21.30 -9.12 32.24
N TYR A 391 -22.08 -8.04 32.24
CA TYR A 391 -21.82 -6.91 33.15
C TYR A 391 -22.02 -7.27 34.63
N THR A 392 -22.84 -8.29 34.95
CA THR A 392 -22.96 -8.81 36.33
C THR A 392 -21.68 -9.51 36.78
N LEU A 393 -20.97 -10.24 35.89
CA LEU A 393 -19.68 -10.85 36.21
C LEU A 393 -18.58 -9.79 36.41
N ILE A 394 -18.54 -8.77 35.54
CA ILE A 394 -17.57 -7.65 35.65
C ILE A 394 -17.78 -6.84 36.94
N ASP A 395 -19.03 -6.58 37.30
CA ASP A 395 -19.40 -5.89 38.55
C ASP A 395 -19.05 -6.74 39.79
N ALA A 396 -19.41 -8.03 39.79
CA ALA A 396 -19.12 -8.95 40.88
C ALA A 396 -17.62 -9.24 41.07
N ALA A 397 -16.79 -9.03 40.04
CA ALA A 397 -15.35 -9.23 40.10
C ALA A 397 -14.61 -7.99 40.67
N GLY A 398 -15.32 -6.87 40.89
CA GLY A 398 -14.71 -5.64 41.38
C GLY A 398 -13.85 -4.92 40.33
N CYS A 399 -14.11 -5.15 39.04
CA CYS A 399 -13.31 -4.58 37.95
C CYS A 399 -13.45 -3.06 37.77
N GLU A 400 -14.30 -2.38 38.55
CA GLU A 400 -14.59 -0.93 38.45
C GLU A 400 -13.35 -0.03 38.31
N PRO A 401 -12.21 -0.24 39.02
CA PRO A 401 -11.02 0.62 38.90
C PRO A 401 -10.35 0.60 37.52
N TYR A 402 -10.59 -0.45 36.72
CA TYR A 402 -9.97 -0.69 35.42
C TYR A 402 -10.86 -0.27 34.24
N VAL A 403 -12.11 0.10 34.51
CA VAL A 403 -13.10 0.51 33.50
C VAL A 403 -12.85 1.97 33.11
N THR A 404 -12.40 2.19 31.89
CA THR A 404 -12.15 3.53 31.33
C THR A 404 -13.40 4.19 30.74
N THR A 405 -14.48 3.44 30.53
CA THR A 405 -15.72 3.94 29.90
C THR A 405 -16.53 4.84 30.83
N ILE A 406 -17.35 5.72 30.24
CA ILE A 406 -18.17 6.69 31.00
C ILE A 406 -19.21 5.99 31.91
N ILE A 407 -19.70 4.80 31.53
CA ILE A 407 -20.71 4.05 32.28
C ILE A 407 -20.05 2.92 33.08
N LYS A 408 -20.20 2.95 34.41
CA LYS A 408 -19.68 1.92 35.31
C LYS A 408 -20.48 0.59 35.25
N PRO A 409 -19.87 -0.57 35.60
CA PRO A 409 -20.53 -1.89 35.54
C PRO A 409 -21.90 -1.97 36.25
N ASP A 410 -21.99 -1.59 37.52
CA ASP A 410 -23.27 -1.47 38.26
C ASP A 410 -24.33 -0.62 37.51
N SER A 411 -23.90 0.44 36.83
CA SER A 411 -24.81 1.29 36.04
C SER A 411 -25.29 0.60 34.77
N HIS A 412 -24.43 -0.16 34.08
CA HIS A 412 -24.85 -1.06 32.99
C HIS A 412 -25.87 -2.10 33.48
N VAL A 413 -25.59 -2.78 34.61
CA VAL A 413 -26.51 -3.76 35.23
C VAL A 413 -27.87 -3.13 35.56
N LYS A 414 -27.89 -1.93 36.16
CA LYS A 414 -29.13 -1.20 36.49
C LYS A 414 -29.90 -0.72 35.26
N LEU A 415 -29.22 -0.38 34.17
CA LEU A 415 -29.84 -0.02 32.88
C LEU A 415 -30.45 -1.25 32.22
N LEU A 416 -29.66 -2.31 32.01
CA LEU A 416 -30.09 -3.54 31.34
C LEU A 416 -31.26 -4.23 32.03
N LYS A 417 -31.26 -4.29 33.38
CA LYS A 417 -32.40 -4.82 34.17
C LYS A 417 -33.73 -4.12 33.87
N LYS A 418 -33.71 -2.82 33.53
CA LYS A 418 -34.91 -2.04 33.19
C LYS A 418 -35.22 -2.07 31.69
N LEU A 419 -34.22 -1.82 30.85
CA LEU A 419 -34.37 -1.74 29.39
C LEU A 419 -34.86 -3.06 28.80
N ARG A 420 -34.38 -4.22 29.28
CA ARG A 420 -34.83 -5.55 28.84
C ARG A 420 -36.34 -5.78 28.98
N VAL A 421 -37.01 -5.07 29.90
CA VAL A 421 -38.46 -5.20 30.13
C VAL A 421 -39.27 -4.25 29.25
N VAL A 422 -38.72 -3.09 28.89
CA VAL A 422 -39.47 -1.98 28.23
C VAL A 422 -39.07 -1.72 26.78
N ALA A 423 -37.94 -2.25 26.32
CA ALA A 423 -37.32 -1.94 25.04
C ALA A 423 -36.88 -3.21 24.29
N SER A 424 -37.85 -4.02 23.85
CA SER A 424 -37.62 -5.20 23.01
C SER A 424 -36.97 -4.83 21.66
N GLY A 425 -35.88 -5.49 21.30
CA GLY A 425 -35.15 -5.22 20.05
C GLY A 425 -34.16 -4.05 20.12
N LEU A 426 -33.93 -3.47 21.29
CA LEU A 426 -32.91 -2.44 21.50
C LEU A 426 -31.50 -3.03 21.36
N ASN A 427 -30.66 -2.41 20.53
CA ASN A 427 -29.23 -2.68 20.50
C ASN A 427 -28.52 -1.85 21.58
N TYR A 428 -28.21 -2.48 22.71
CA TYR A 428 -27.59 -1.80 23.86
C TYR A 428 -26.13 -1.43 23.61
N ARG A 429 -25.40 -2.23 22.82
CA ARG A 429 -23.98 -1.94 22.49
C ARG A 429 -23.85 -0.63 21.70
N LYS A 430 -24.76 -0.36 20.75
CA LYS A 430 -24.84 0.94 20.06
C LYS A 430 -25.35 2.08 20.96
N LEU A 431 -26.16 1.78 21.97
CA LEU A 431 -26.70 2.79 22.90
C LEU A 431 -25.63 3.34 23.86
N THR A 432 -24.61 2.54 24.17
CA THR A 432 -23.53 2.90 25.10
C THR A 432 -22.17 3.03 24.41
N ASP A 433 -22.15 3.12 23.09
CA ASP A 433 -20.95 3.39 22.30
C ASP A 433 -20.59 4.88 22.38
N GLU A 434 -19.30 5.21 22.37
CA GLU A 434 -18.82 6.58 22.59
C GLU A 434 -18.98 7.49 21.35
N PHE A 435 -19.16 6.87 20.17
CA PHE A 435 -19.28 7.55 18.87
C PHE A 435 -20.71 7.57 18.31
N SER A 436 -21.59 6.70 18.79
CA SER A 436 -22.96 6.55 18.29
C SER A 436 -23.97 7.42 19.05
N ASP A 437 -24.91 8.06 18.35
CA ASP A 437 -26.00 8.79 19.01
C ASP A 437 -26.98 7.83 19.73
N PRO A 438 -27.18 7.99 21.06
CA PRO A 438 -28.15 7.21 21.81
C PRO A 438 -29.60 7.44 21.34
N LEU A 439 -29.95 8.65 20.86
CA LEU A 439 -31.33 8.98 20.47
C LEU A 439 -31.74 8.25 19.18
N ALA A 440 -30.87 8.24 18.16
CA ALA A 440 -31.03 7.44 16.95
C ALA A 440 -31.17 5.94 17.26
N THR A 441 -30.43 5.43 18.26
CA THR A 441 -30.54 4.02 18.68
C THR A 441 -31.84 3.72 19.44
N LEU A 442 -32.36 4.67 20.23
CA LEU A 442 -33.64 4.53 20.94
C LEU A 442 -34.84 4.66 20.01
N GLN A 443 -34.82 5.59 19.05
CA GLN A 443 -35.98 6.00 18.25
C GLN A 443 -36.78 4.81 17.68
N PRO A 444 -36.19 3.78 17.05
CA PRO A 444 -36.95 2.64 16.51
C PRO A 444 -37.79 1.90 17.56
N VAL A 445 -37.34 1.86 18.82
CA VAL A 445 -37.96 1.09 19.92
C VAL A 445 -38.92 1.94 20.76
N LEU A 446 -38.88 3.28 20.66
CA LEU A 446 -39.78 4.16 21.39
C LEU A 446 -41.25 3.99 20.96
N THR A 447 -42.13 3.90 21.94
CA THR A 447 -43.60 3.77 21.81
C THR A 447 -44.29 4.57 22.92
N ASN A 448 -45.59 4.86 22.75
CA ASN A 448 -46.41 5.51 23.78
C ASN A 448 -46.35 4.82 25.16
N GLN A 449 -46.11 3.49 25.20
CA GLN A 449 -46.06 2.73 26.45
C GLN A 449 -44.71 2.78 27.17
N ASN A 450 -43.58 2.89 26.44
CA ASN A 450 -42.25 2.82 27.04
C ASN A 450 -41.53 4.17 27.17
N VAL A 451 -41.92 5.20 26.41
CA VAL A 451 -41.24 6.51 26.36
C VAL A 451 -41.05 7.14 27.75
N LEU A 452 -42.07 7.08 28.62
CA LEU A 452 -42.02 7.61 29.99
C LEU A 452 -41.07 6.82 30.91
N SER A 453 -40.87 5.54 30.64
CA SER A 453 -39.96 4.67 31.40
C SER A 453 -38.52 4.85 30.94
N ILE A 454 -38.30 5.04 29.64
CA ILE A 454 -36.99 5.26 29.03
C ILE A 454 -36.49 6.69 29.31
N SER A 455 -37.36 7.71 29.25
CA SER A 455 -36.98 9.10 29.55
C SER A 455 -36.50 9.27 31.01
N LYS A 456 -36.97 8.44 31.95
CA LYS A 456 -36.46 8.38 33.34
C LYS A 456 -35.06 7.76 33.47
N LEU A 457 -34.53 7.16 32.39
CA LEU A 457 -33.19 6.60 32.32
C LEU A 457 -32.23 7.48 31.50
N ALA A 458 -32.73 8.53 30.84
CA ALA A 458 -31.96 9.39 29.95
C ALA A 458 -30.73 10.00 30.63
N ASN A 459 -30.87 10.47 31.88
CA ASN A 459 -29.79 11.01 32.73
C ASN A 459 -28.68 9.98 33.10
N ARG A 460 -28.69 8.76 32.53
CA ARG A 460 -27.65 7.72 32.68
C ARG A 460 -27.02 7.32 31.34
N LEU A 461 -27.46 7.92 30.24
CA LEU A 461 -26.94 7.70 28.90
C LEU A 461 -26.05 8.89 28.55
N PRO A 462 -24.75 8.71 28.29
CA PRO A 462 -23.85 9.79 27.91
C PRO A 462 -24.17 10.32 26.52
N VAL A 463 -23.86 11.59 26.25
CA VAL A 463 -23.93 12.18 24.91
C VAL A 463 -22.53 12.18 24.28
N PRO A 464 -22.33 11.63 23.06
CA PRO A 464 -21.05 11.68 22.34
C PRO A 464 -20.48 13.10 22.28
N GLY A 465 -19.20 13.26 22.59
CA GLY A 465 -18.51 14.56 22.62
C GLY A 465 -18.97 15.56 23.71
N GLY A 466 -20.00 15.24 24.49
CA GLY A 466 -20.66 16.17 25.42
C GLY A 466 -19.93 16.44 26.75
N GLY A 467 -18.66 16.08 26.89
CA GLY A 467 -17.87 16.35 28.11
C GLY A 467 -18.45 15.75 29.41
N GLY A 468 -19.18 14.63 29.31
CA GLY A 468 -19.91 14.02 30.43
C GLY A 468 -21.38 14.43 30.55
N ALA A 469 -21.91 15.24 29.62
CA ALA A 469 -23.34 15.50 29.51
C ALA A 469 -24.13 14.19 29.25
N THR A 470 -25.39 14.17 29.70
CA THR A 470 -26.30 13.02 29.55
C THR A 470 -27.55 13.41 28.78
N VAL A 471 -28.19 12.42 28.15
CA VAL A 471 -29.38 12.61 27.33
C VAL A 471 -30.51 13.20 28.17
N SER A 472 -31.17 14.26 27.69
CA SER A 472 -32.28 14.88 28.41
C SER A 472 -33.56 14.02 28.31
N PRO A 473 -34.42 13.98 29.35
CA PRO A 473 -35.72 13.32 29.26
C PRO A 473 -36.65 13.92 28.19
N SER A 474 -36.42 15.18 27.82
CA SER A 474 -37.15 15.92 26.80
C SER A 474 -36.70 15.51 25.39
N ALA A 475 -35.40 15.32 25.15
CA ALA A 475 -34.85 14.85 23.87
C ALA A 475 -35.36 13.44 23.52
N VAL A 476 -35.52 12.56 24.51
CA VAL A 476 -36.16 11.23 24.32
C VAL A 476 -37.63 11.36 23.86
N HIS A 477 -38.37 12.34 24.39
CA HIS A 477 -39.74 12.62 23.92
C HIS A 477 -39.74 13.25 22.53
N SER A 478 -38.79 14.15 22.21
CA SER A 478 -38.63 14.76 20.88
C SER A 478 -38.39 13.70 19.80
N ALA A 479 -37.44 12.78 20.03
CA ALA A 479 -37.15 11.65 19.13
C ALA A 479 -38.34 10.70 18.95
N TRP A 480 -39.12 10.43 20.02
CA TRP A 480 -40.36 9.66 19.93
C TRP A 480 -41.44 10.39 19.12
N LEU A 481 -41.62 11.70 19.31
CA LEU A 481 -42.62 12.50 18.58
C LEU A 481 -42.30 12.59 17.09
N GLN A 482 -41.03 12.73 16.71
CA GLN A 482 -40.59 12.64 15.31
C GLN A 482 -40.98 11.29 14.68
N LYS A 483 -40.74 10.17 15.39
CA LYS A 483 -41.20 8.84 14.93
C LYS A 483 -42.72 8.75 14.85
N LEU A 484 -43.44 9.25 15.86
CA LEU A 484 -44.91 9.23 15.92
C LEU A 484 -45.52 9.97 14.72
N PHE A 485 -44.94 11.11 14.34
CA PHE A 485 -45.37 11.90 13.20
C PHE A 485 -45.17 11.15 11.87
N TRP A 486 -43.94 10.68 11.60
CA TRP A 486 -43.60 10.08 10.29
C TRP A 486 -44.05 8.63 10.13
N LYS A 487 -43.89 7.80 11.16
CA LYS A 487 -44.08 6.33 11.09
C LYS A 487 -45.31 5.84 11.86
N GLY A 488 -45.95 6.72 12.62
CA GLY A 488 -47.06 6.38 13.50
C GLY A 488 -46.65 5.64 14.78
N ASP A 489 -47.66 5.22 15.53
CA ASP A 489 -47.54 4.37 16.72
C ASP A 489 -48.76 3.43 16.75
N PRO A 490 -48.61 2.11 17.04
CA PRO A 490 -49.71 1.14 16.97
C PRO A 490 -50.97 1.51 17.79
N GLN A 491 -50.85 2.39 18.79
CA GLN A 491 -51.97 2.82 19.64
C GLN A 491 -52.51 4.20 19.27
N LEU A 492 -51.65 5.14 18.87
CA LEU A 492 -52.05 6.53 18.59
C LEU A 492 -52.34 6.78 17.10
N LEU A 493 -51.48 6.27 16.20
CA LEU A 493 -51.53 6.50 14.76
C LEU A 493 -51.20 5.19 14.04
N LYS A 494 -52.24 4.37 13.78
CA LYS A 494 -52.13 2.98 13.29
C LYS A 494 -51.54 2.82 11.88
N ARG A 495 -51.44 3.91 11.11
CA ARG A 495 -50.87 3.97 9.76
C ARG A 495 -50.02 5.23 9.66
N PRO A 496 -48.94 5.23 8.87
CA PRO A 496 -48.23 6.46 8.54
C PRO A 496 -49.16 7.39 7.73
N PRO A 497 -49.11 8.71 7.96
CA PRO A 497 -49.86 9.68 7.16
C PRO A 497 -49.39 9.68 5.70
N GLN A 498 -50.32 9.88 4.76
CA GLN A 498 -50.06 9.90 3.31
C GLN A 498 -50.62 11.15 2.60
N SER A 499 -51.34 12.01 3.30
CA SER A 499 -51.90 13.26 2.75
C SER A 499 -51.77 14.42 3.73
N ASP A 500 -51.78 15.65 3.23
CA ASP A 500 -51.68 16.88 4.04
C ASP A 500 -52.65 16.90 5.25
N GLN A 501 -53.88 16.39 5.08
CA GLN A 501 -54.86 16.31 6.16
C GLN A 501 -54.48 15.29 7.24
N GLU A 502 -53.87 14.16 6.84
CA GLU A 502 -53.38 13.14 7.77
C GLU A 502 -52.10 13.60 8.50
N TYR A 503 -51.20 14.33 7.82
CA TYR A 503 -50.04 14.97 8.45
C TYR A 503 -50.47 16.02 9.49
N LEU A 504 -51.49 16.84 9.19
CA LEU A 504 -52.06 17.78 10.15
C LEU A 504 -52.69 17.08 11.36
N HIS A 505 -53.38 15.94 11.16
CA HIS A 505 -53.90 15.11 12.25
C HIS A 505 -52.79 14.42 13.07
N ALA A 506 -51.70 14.00 12.42
CA ALA A 506 -50.52 13.47 13.09
C ALA A 506 -49.86 14.54 13.97
N TYR A 507 -49.75 15.77 13.46
CA TYR A 507 -49.32 16.93 14.24
C TYR A 507 -50.24 17.20 15.44
N ASP A 508 -51.57 17.26 15.25
CA ASP A 508 -52.54 17.48 16.34
C ASP A 508 -52.47 16.40 17.43
N THR A 509 -52.01 15.19 17.07
CA THR A 509 -51.73 14.10 18.00
C THR A 509 -50.43 14.32 18.77
N CYS A 510 -49.36 14.75 18.10
CA CYS A 510 -48.07 15.10 18.72
C CYS A 510 -48.19 16.33 19.63
N ALA A 511 -48.99 17.33 19.24
CA ALA A 511 -49.17 18.60 19.95
C ALA A 511 -49.61 18.44 21.42
N LYS A 512 -50.29 17.32 21.74
CA LYS A 512 -50.75 16.96 23.09
C LYS A 512 -49.63 16.66 24.08
N TYR A 513 -48.40 16.46 23.60
CA TYR A 513 -47.22 16.08 24.39
C TYR A 513 -46.11 17.15 24.37
N LEU A 514 -46.34 18.31 23.74
CA LEU A 514 -45.39 19.42 23.72
C LEU A 514 -45.11 20.00 25.13
N ASP A 515 -45.99 19.75 26.09
CA ASP A 515 -45.79 20.11 27.51
C ASP A 515 -44.67 19.31 28.19
N ARG A 516 -44.18 18.24 27.56
CA ARG A 516 -43.05 17.42 28.02
C ARG A 516 -41.70 17.83 27.43
N LEU A 517 -41.69 18.78 26.50
CA LEU A 517 -40.48 19.26 25.84
C LEU A 517 -40.00 20.57 26.47
N VAL A 518 -38.68 20.76 26.54
CA VAL A 518 -38.09 22.09 26.73
C VAL A 518 -38.13 22.86 25.39
N PRO A 519 -38.07 24.21 25.40
CA PRO A 519 -38.27 25.00 24.17
C PRO A 519 -37.31 24.62 23.03
N ALA A 520 -36.04 24.34 23.32
CA ALA A 520 -35.05 23.90 22.32
C ALA A 520 -35.40 22.56 21.67
N ASP A 521 -35.77 21.54 22.46
CA ASP A 521 -36.16 20.22 21.94
C ASP A 521 -37.51 20.25 21.19
N ALA A 522 -38.37 21.22 21.53
CA ALA A 522 -39.62 21.49 20.81
C ALA A 522 -39.36 22.15 19.44
N ILE A 523 -38.42 23.09 19.36
CA ILE A 523 -37.94 23.65 18.07
C ILE A 523 -37.38 22.52 17.21
N HIS A 524 -36.45 21.72 17.74
CA HIS A 524 -35.84 20.61 17.02
C HIS A 524 -36.87 19.60 16.49
N PHE A 525 -37.88 19.24 17.29
CA PHE A 525 -39.00 18.42 16.83
C PHE A 525 -39.74 19.08 15.66
N LEU A 526 -40.11 20.36 15.79
CA LEU A 526 -40.89 21.08 14.78
C LEU A 526 -40.11 21.23 13.47
N ASP A 527 -38.82 21.55 13.52
CA ASP A 527 -37.98 21.62 12.32
C ASP A 527 -37.83 20.23 11.67
N SER A 528 -37.70 19.15 12.46
CA SER A 528 -37.62 17.78 11.92
C SER A 528 -38.88 17.30 11.17
N ILE A 529 -40.01 18.01 11.33
CA ILE A 529 -41.29 17.74 10.63
C ILE A 529 -41.70 18.84 9.62
N THR A 530 -40.94 19.94 9.50
CA THR A 530 -41.27 21.05 8.57
C THR A 530 -40.12 21.50 7.66
N PHE A 531 -38.87 21.32 8.09
CA PHE A 531 -37.64 21.69 7.37
C PHE A 531 -36.67 20.49 7.24
N SER A 532 -37.23 19.30 7.04
CA SER A 532 -36.49 18.07 6.70
C SER A 532 -36.76 17.67 5.24
N PRO A 533 -35.88 16.88 4.59
CA PRO A 533 -36.13 16.39 3.23
C PRO A 533 -37.47 15.67 3.08
N ASP A 534 -37.81 14.79 4.04
CA ASP A 534 -39.10 14.09 4.10
C ASP A 534 -40.30 15.08 4.13
N ALA A 535 -40.14 16.24 4.78
CA ALA A 535 -41.17 17.29 4.82
C ALA A 535 -41.27 18.10 3.53
N ALA A 536 -40.15 18.33 2.84
CA ALA A 536 -40.15 18.97 1.53
C ALA A 536 -40.76 18.05 0.44
N GLU A 537 -40.54 16.73 0.53
CA GLU A 537 -41.06 15.75 -0.43
C GLU A 537 -42.54 15.41 -0.19
N HIS A 538 -42.97 15.20 1.07
CA HIS A 538 -44.30 14.63 1.36
C HIS A 538 -45.36 15.64 1.82
N MET A 539 -45.00 16.87 2.18
CA MET A 539 -45.94 17.88 2.68
C MET A 539 -45.95 19.16 1.84
N SER A 540 -47.15 19.63 1.47
CA SER A 540 -47.27 20.92 0.79
C SER A 540 -46.82 22.08 1.68
N ILE A 541 -46.36 23.17 1.06
CA ILE A 541 -45.98 24.42 1.76
C ILE A 541 -47.13 24.91 2.67
N GLN A 542 -48.39 24.75 2.23
CA GLN A 542 -49.57 25.12 3.02
C GLN A 542 -49.78 24.22 4.25
N ALA A 543 -49.54 22.91 4.14
CA ALA A 543 -49.60 22.01 5.28
C ALA A 543 -48.50 22.33 6.31
N ARG A 544 -47.27 22.56 5.85
CA ARG A 544 -46.13 22.95 6.71
C ARG A 544 -46.39 24.31 7.40
N LEU A 545 -46.93 25.28 6.67
CA LEU A 545 -47.31 26.60 7.21
C LEU A 545 -48.41 26.49 8.29
N GLU A 546 -49.39 25.62 8.11
CA GLU A 546 -50.45 25.39 9.10
C GLU A 546 -49.93 24.62 10.34
N VAL A 547 -48.99 23.69 10.19
CA VAL A 547 -48.26 23.09 11.33
C VAL A 547 -47.56 24.16 12.17
N ILE A 548 -46.79 25.06 11.55
CA ILE A 548 -46.11 26.17 12.25
C ILE A 548 -47.12 27.11 12.94
N LYS A 549 -48.24 27.44 12.27
CA LYS A 549 -49.32 28.27 12.86
C LYS A 549 -49.96 27.61 14.08
N ARG A 550 -50.19 26.29 14.06
CA ARG A 550 -50.72 25.53 15.20
C ARG A 550 -49.70 25.41 16.34
N ALA A 551 -48.43 25.14 16.01
CA ALA A 551 -47.34 25.08 16.98
C ALA A 551 -47.14 26.42 17.71
N THR A 552 -47.16 27.53 16.97
CA THR A 552 -47.07 28.88 17.53
C THR A 552 -48.23 29.16 18.51
N LYS A 553 -49.46 28.72 18.21
CA LYS A 553 -50.60 28.81 19.14
C LYS A 553 -50.40 27.92 20.38
N ALA A 554 -49.93 26.69 20.20
CA ALA A 554 -49.71 25.74 21.29
C ALA A 554 -48.63 26.22 22.28
N LEU A 555 -47.48 26.72 21.77
CA LEU A 555 -46.40 27.26 22.61
C LEU A 555 -46.82 28.53 23.36
N ARG A 556 -47.60 29.43 22.74
CA ARG A 556 -48.18 30.60 23.45
C ARG A 556 -49.06 30.18 24.63
N LEU A 557 -49.96 29.21 24.42
CA LEU A 557 -50.83 28.67 25.48
C LEU A 557 -50.04 27.95 26.59
N LEU A 558 -48.90 27.33 26.26
CA LEU A 558 -47.99 26.75 27.26
C LEU A 558 -47.28 27.84 28.08
N GLY A 559 -46.81 28.91 27.43
CA GLY A 559 -46.20 30.08 28.08
C GLY A 559 -47.16 30.83 29.01
N GLU A 560 -48.45 30.93 28.66
CA GLU A 560 -49.47 31.50 29.55
C GLU A 560 -49.76 30.62 30.76
N LYS A 561 -49.75 29.29 30.59
CA LYS A 561 -49.95 28.32 31.70
C LYS A 561 -48.77 28.31 32.67
N SER A 562 -47.53 28.43 32.19
CA SER A 562 -46.36 28.50 33.06
C SER A 562 -46.32 29.83 33.82
N LYS A 563 -46.56 30.96 33.15
CA LYS A 563 -46.65 32.29 33.79
C LYS A 563 -47.75 32.34 34.88
N LYS A 564 -48.89 31.64 34.70
CA LYS A 564 -49.94 31.52 35.74
C LYS A 564 -49.61 30.59 36.92
N ARG A 565 -48.65 29.66 36.80
CA ARG A 565 -48.20 28.82 37.92
C ARG A 565 -47.08 29.45 38.76
N GLY A 566 -46.32 30.38 38.20
CA GLY A 566 -45.20 31.05 38.89
C GLY A 566 -45.57 32.22 39.81
N GLY A 567 -46.87 32.51 40.01
CA GLY A 567 -47.33 33.72 40.72
C GLY A 567 -47.26 33.69 42.24
N GLU A 568 -47.04 32.53 42.87
CA GLU A 568 -47.10 32.36 44.34
C GLU A 568 -45.90 31.57 44.91
N ALA A 569 -44.68 32.07 44.72
CA ALA A 569 -43.53 31.75 45.59
C ALA A 569 -42.45 32.84 45.48
N CYS A 570 -41.81 33.18 46.60
CA CYS A 570 -40.90 34.33 46.69
C CYS A 570 -39.54 34.12 46.03
N GLY A 571 -39.10 35.15 45.29
CA GLY A 571 -37.81 35.82 45.40
C GLY A 571 -36.51 34.99 45.53
N GLY A 572 -35.67 35.08 44.49
CA GLY A 572 -34.22 35.18 44.66
C GLY A 572 -33.40 33.93 44.31
N GLN A 573 -33.13 33.74 43.01
CA GLN A 573 -31.77 33.47 42.52
C GLN A 573 -31.73 33.53 40.98
N GLU A 574 -31.30 34.66 40.43
CA GLU A 574 -30.67 34.67 39.10
C GLU A 574 -29.32 33.96 39.24
N GLY A 575 -29.22 32.75 38.71
CA GLY A 575 -28.06 31.89 38.89
C GLY A 575 -27.98 30.82 37.80
N THR A 576 -27.41 31.20 36.66
CA THR A 576 -26.80 30.29 35.67
C THR A 576 -27.54 28.97 35.40
N ALA A 577 -28.68 29.04 34.71
CA ALA A 577 -29.20 27.87 33.98
C ALA A 577 -28.45 27.72 32.64
N PRO A 578 -28.01 26.52 32.24
CA PRO A 578 -27.23 26.32 31.02
C PRO A 578 -28.13 26.32 29.77
N ALA A 579 -27.81 27.16 28.78
CA ALA A 579 -28.06 27.04 27.33
C ALA A 579 -29.44 26.54 26.82
N GLY A 580 -30.50 26.53 27.64
CA GLY A 580 -31.86 26.22 27.22
C GLY A 580 -32.59 27.48 26.79
N GLY A 581 -32.76 27.69 25.49
CA GLY A 581 -33.37 28.90 24.94
C GLY A 581 -34.76 29.22 25.51
N THR A 582 -35.06 30.51 25.65
CA THR A 582 -36.32 30.95 26.26
C THR A 582 -37.55 30.61 25.41
N LEU A 583 -38.73 30.57 26.03
CA LEU A 583 -39.98 30.36 25.28
C LEU A 583 -40.26 31.50 24.28
N ASP A 584 -39.76 32.71 24.56
CA ASP A 584 -39.89 33.86 23.66
C ASP A 584 -38.93 33.73 22.45
N GLU A 585 -37.71 33.18 22.63
CA GLU A 585 -36.83 32.78 21.50
C GLU A 585 -37.47 31.69 20.64
N ALA A 586 -38.11 30.68 21.24
CA ALA A 586 -38.80 29.63 20.49
C ALA A 586 -39.99 30.17 19.67
N LEU A 587 -40.70 31.18 20.19
CA LEU A 587 -41.74 31.86 19.42
C LEU A 587 -41.16 32.73 18.30
N ALA A 588 -40.03 33.41 18.51
CA ALA A 588 -39.33 34.13 17.45
C ALA A 588 -38.85 33.19 16.33
N HIS A 589 -38.33 32.02 16.71
CA HIS A 589 -37.90 30.97 15.78
C HIS A 589 -39.04 30.52 14.86
N LEU A 590 -40.22 30.22 15.43
CA LEU A 590 -41.39 29.81 14.64
C LEU A 590 -41.98 30.95 13.79
N LEU A 591 -41.88 32.21 14.23
CA LEU A 591 -42.27 33.35 13.39
C LEU A 591 -41.35 33.52 12.18
N GLN A 592 -40.04 33.29 12.35
CA GLN A 592 -39.09 33.22 11.22
C GLN A 592 -39.41 32.04 10.30
N SER A 593 -39.67 30.84 10.87
CA SER A 593 -40.11 29.66 10.11
C SER A 593 -41.35 29.95 9.26
N GLN A 594 -42.35 30.63 9.83
CA GLN A 594 -43.57 31.00 9.12
C GLN A 594 -43.27 31.96 7.97
N ALA A 595 -42.52 33.03 8.24
CA ALA A 595 -42.18 34.03 7.24
C ALA A 595 -41.35 33.44 6.09
N HIS A 596 -40.43 32.51 6.39
CA HIS A 596 -39.67 31.80 5.36
C HIS A 596 -40.56 30.94 4.45
N LEU A 597 -41.50 30.15 5.02
CA LEU A 597 -42.42 29.34 4.22
C LEU A 597 -43.29 30.18 3.29
N ASP A 598 -43.65 31.41 3.69
CA ASP A 598 -44.36 32.35 2.81
C ASP A 598 -43.47 32.77 1.59
N THR A 599 -42.13 32.86 1.74
CA THR A 599 -41.20 33.20 0.63
C THR A 599 -41.01 32.10 -0.41
N LEU A 600 -41.34 30.84 -0.10
CA LEU A 600 -41.30 29.73 -1.08
C LEU A 600 -42.34 29.88 -2.21
N SER A 601 -43.28 30.81 -2.06
CA SER A 601 -44.22 31.21 -3.10
C SER A 601 -43.72 32.34 -4.01
N HIS A 602 -42.52 32.87 -3.76
CA HIS A 602 -41.92 33.98 -4.53
C HIS A 602 -41.45 33.50 -5.92
N GLU A 603 -41.69 34.32 -6.96
CA GLU A 603 -41.45 33.98 -8.37
C GLU A 603 -40.03 33.43 -8.65
N PHE A 604 -39.00 34.04 -8.04
CA PHE A 604 -37.61 33.56 -8.12
C PHE A 604 -37.38 32.16 -7.55
N ILE A 605 -38.01 31.78 -6.42
CA ILE A 605 -37.85 30.44 -5.84
C ILE A 605 -38.61 29.41 -6.69
N LEU A 606 -39.76 29.80 -7.24
CA LEU A 606 -40.51 28.98 -8.19
C LEU A 606 -39.70 28.76 -9.48
N SER A 607 -39.02 29.78 -10.02
CA SER A 607 -38.21 29.63 -11.23
C SER A 607 -36.98 28.73 -11.03
N LEU A 608 -36.34 28.78 -9.86
CA LEU A 608 -35.28 27.82 -9.49
C LEU A 608 -35.82 26.38 -9.38
N ARG A 609 -36.98 26.19 -8.74
CA ARG A 609 -37.60 24.86 -8.54
C ARG A 609 -38.08 24.23 -9.84
N ASP A 610 -38.70 25.03 -10.72
CA ASP A 610 -39.35 24.57 -11.94
C ASP A 610 -38.38 24.56 -13.15
N SER A 611 -37.10 24.91 -12.91
CA SER A 611 -36.01 24.86 -13.90
C SER A 611 -35.69 23.43 -14.34
N MET A 612 -35.16 23.28 -15.56
CA MET A 612 -34.64 22.01 -16.09
C MET A 612 -33.20 21.71 -15.63
N GLN A 613 -32.53 22.65 -14.94
CA GLN A 613 -31.17 22.46 -14.45
C GLN A 613 -31.16 21.90 -13.02
N GLU A 614 -30.55 20.74 -12.82
CA GLU A 614 -30.47 20.06 -11.52
C GLU A 614 -29.83 20.92 -10.42
N GLN A 615 -28.80 21.72 -10.75
CA GLN A 615 -28.20 22.69 -9.82
C GLN A 615 -29.20 23.74 -9.33
N GLN A 616 -30.08 24.26 -10.21
CA GLN A 616 -31.08 25.27 -9.83
C GLN A 616 -32.18 24.67 -8.94
N GLN A 617 -32.62 23.45 -9.26
CA GLN A 617 -33.52 22.68 -8.39
C GLN A 617 -32.89 22.44 -7.01
N ARG A 618 -31.60 22.07 -6.97
CA ARG A 618 -30.84 21.88 -5.72
C ARG A 618 -30.75 23.16 -4.88
N TYR A 619 -30.56 24.34 -5.49
CA TYR A 619 -30.62 25.60 -4.75
C TYR A 619 -32.00 25.86 -4.15
N SER A 620 -33.08 25.57 -4.89
CA SER A 620 -34.44 25.69 -4.34
C SER A 620 -34.68 24.73 -3.16
N GLN A 621 -34.21 23.48 -3.25
CA GLN A 621 -34.33 22.50 -2.16
C GLN A 621 -33.51 22.92 -0.93
N LEU A 622 -32.27 23.34 -1.11
CA LEU A 622 -31.44 23.85 -0.01
C LEU A 622 -32.05 25.10 0.62
N TYR A 623 -32.65 25.99 -0.18
CA TYR A 623 -33.34 27.18 0.32
C TYR A 623 -34.57 26.82 1.16
N ASP A 624 -35.41 25.87 0.73
CA ASP A 624 -36.56 25.36 1.51
C ASP A 624 -36.11 24.84 2.89
N LEU A 625 -35.02 24.07 2.94
CA LEU A 625 -34.43 23.58 4.18
C LEU A 625 -33.65 24.65 4.98
N SER A 626 -33.47 25.86 4.43
CA SER A 626 -32.65 26.91 5.04
C SER A 626 -33.36 27.66 6.16
N ARG A 627 -34.70 27.72 6.17
CA ARG A 627 -35.50 28.52 7.12
C ARG A 627 -35.15 30.02 7.12
N SER A 628 -34.52 30.52 6.05
CA SER A 628 -33.83 31.81 5.99
C SER A 628 -32.84 32.06 7.15
N GLU A 629 -32.15 31.02 7.61
CA GLU A 629 -31.04 31.16 8.55
C GLU A 629 -29.83 31.79 7.88
N ARG A 630 -29.22 32.79 8.55
CA ARG A 630 -28.05 33.52 8.04
C ARG A 630 -26.93 32.59 7.55
N SER A 631 -26.59 31.57 8.34
CA SER A 631 -25.54 30.60 7.99
C SER A 631 -25.93 29.80 6.75
N LYS A 632 -27.08 29.11 6.77
CA LYS A 632 -27.53 28.26 5.65
C LYS A 632 -27.72 29.04 4.34
N VAL A 633 -28.30 30.24 4.39
CA VAL A 633 -28.44 31.08 3.17
C VAL A 633 -27.08 31.60 2.70
N CYS A 634 -26.16 31.94 3.61
CA CYS A 634 -24.78 32.28 3.23
C CYS A 634 -24.06 31.09 2.56
N GLU A 635 -24.21 29.86 3.06
CA GLU A 635 -23.67 28.66 2.41
C GLU A 635 -24.25 28.45 1.00
N ILE A 636 -25.57 28.61 0.82
CA ILE A 636 -26.20 28.50 -0.51
C ILE A 636 -25.69 29.59 -1.45
N ALA A 637 -25.62 30.84 -0.98
CA ALA A 637 -25.15 31.97 -1.77
C ALA A 637 -23.65 31.86 -2.14
N VAL A 638 -22.82 31.33 -1.23
CA VAL A 638 -21.41 30.98 -1.50
C VAL A 638 -21.33 29.85 -2.53
N THR A 639 -22.16 28.82 -2.41
CA THR A 639 -22.22 27.70 -3.37
C THR A 639 -22.60 28.22 -4.77
N MET A 640 -23.63 29.07 -4.87
CA MET A 640 -24.01 29.72 -6.14
C MET A 640 -22.87 30.55 -6.73
N ALA A 641 -22.09 31.25 -5.90
CA ALA A 641 -20.92 31.99 -6.37
C ALA A 641 -19.82 31.06 -6.90
N THR A 642 -19.49 29.98 -6.18
CA THR A 642 -18.45 29.01 -6.61
C THR A 642 -18.86 28.19 -7.82
N ASP A 643 -20.16 27.96 -8.02
CA ASP A 643 -20.73 27.33 -9.21
C ASP A 643 -20.87 28.32 -10.40
N GLY A 644 -20.36 29.55 -10.29
CA GLY A 644 -20.35 30.54 -11.36
C GLY A 644 -21.73 31.09 -11.75
N GLN A 645 -22.69 31.11 -10.83
CA GLN A 645 -24.02 31.65 -11.12
C GLN A 645 -24.01 33.19 -11.20
N PRO A 646 -24.86 33.80 -12.06
CA PRO A 646 -24.94 35.26 -12.18
C PRO A 646 -25.23 35.95 -10.85
N LEU A 647 -24.51 37.04 -10.57
CA LEU A 647 -24.64 37.78 -9.31
C LEU A 647 -26.04 38.35 -9.07
N SER A 648 -26.83 38.55 -10.14
CA SER A 648 -28.25 38.90 -10.05
C SER A 648 -29.08 37.83 -9.33
N GLN A 649 -28.83 36.54 -9.58
CA GLN A 649 -29.55 35.45 -8.89
C GLN A 649 -29.17 35.38 -7.40
N ILE A 650 -27.90 35.65 -7.07
CA ILE A 650 -27.43 35.72 -5.68
C ILE A 650 -28.08 36.93 -4.97
N LYS A 651 -28.18 38.07 -5.65
CA LYS A 651 -28.86 39.28 -5.17
C LYS A 651 -30.34 39.04 -4.93
N GLU A 652 -31.03 38.33 -5.83
CA GLU A 652 -32.43 37.94 -5.69
C GLU A 652 -32.64 36.95 -4.54
N LEU A 653 -31.79 35.93 -4.38
CA LEU A 653 -31.84 35.00 -3.24
C LEU A 653 -31.73 35.74 -1.89
N LEU A 654 -30.77 36.66 -1.77
CA LEU A 654 -30.58 37.46 -0.56
C LEU A 654 -31.75 38.41 -0.29
N HIS A 655 -32.38 38.97 -1.33
CA HIS A 655 -33.57 39.82 -1.22
C HIS A 655 -34.83 39.03 -0.81
N VAL A 656 -34.97 37.79 -1.28
CA VAL A 656 -36.12 36.93 -0.95
C VAL A 656 -36.02 36.37 0.48
N ALA A 657 -34.81 36.19 1.02
CA ALA A 657 -34.60 35.64 2.35
C ALA A 657 -35.01 36.60 3.48
N VAL A 658 -35.77 36.09 4.47
CA VAL A 658 -36.29 36.90 5.58
C VAL A 658 -35.22 37.17 6.64
N GLY A 659 -35.04 38.45 6.99
CA GLY A 659 -34.24 38.87 8.15
C GLY A 659 -32.74 39.05 7.90
N LEU A 660 -32.27 39.00 6.65
CA LEU A 660 -30.85 39.07 6.31
C LEU A 660 -30.34 40.52 6.08
N VAL A 661 -30.48 41.37 7.09
CA VAL A 661 -30.17 42.83 6.97
C VAL A 661 -28.68 43.11 6.69
N ASP A 662 -27.76 42.22 7.09
CA ASP A 662 -26.31 42.43 6.97
C ASP A 662 -25.63 41.68 5.81
N LEU A 663 -26.35 40.80 5.10
CA LEU A 663 -25.75 39.98 4.03
C LEU A 663 -25.85 40.70 2.68
N SER A 664 -24.70 40.97 2.09
CA SER A 664 -24.55 41.56 0.76
C SER A 664 -23.86 40.58 -0.20
N VAL A 665 -24.09 40.75 -1.50
CA VAL A 665 -23.37 40.02 -2.56
C VAL A 665 -21.86 40.15 -2.39
N LYS A 666 -21.38 41.34 -1.97
CA LYS A 666 -19.98 41.59 -1.60
C LYS A 666 -19.47 40.70 -0.48
N SER A 667 -20.21 40.59 0.63
CA SER A 667 -19.82 39.70 1.75
C SER A 667 -19.84 38.21 1.39
N VAL A 668 -20.75 37.79 0.52
CA VAL A 668 -20.82 36.41 0.02
C VAL A 668 -19.62 36.10 -0.87
N LEU A 669 -19.31 36.97 -1.84
CA LEU A 669 -18.16 36.79 -2.72
C LEU A 669 -16.83 36.85 -1.96
N GLN A 670 -16.71 37.70 -0.93
CA GLN A 670 -15.51 37.73 -0.09
C GLN A 670 -15.27 36.40 0.64
N GLU A 671 -16.31 35.78 1.20
CA GLU A 671 -16.21 34.47 1.86
C GLU A 671 -15.98 33.33 0.85
N ALA A 672 -16.58 33.40 -0.34
CA ALA A 672 -16.30 32.46 -1.43
C ALA A 672 -14.84 32.53 -1.90
N VAL A 673 -14.31 33.74 -2.16
CA VAL A 673 -12.90 33.95 -2.55
C VAL A 673 -11.97 33.44 -1.46
N LYS A 674 -12.26 33.70 -0.19
CA LYS A 674 -11.46 33.22 0.94
C LYS A 674 -11.39 31.68 1.02
N ARG A 675 -12.49 30.97 0.72
CA ARG A 675 -12.50 29.49 0.67
C ARG A 675 -11.71 28.93 -0.50
N VAL A 676 -11.84 29.56 -1.68
CA VAL A 676 -11.07 29.18 -2.87
C VAL A 676 -9.57 29.45 -2.66
N VAL A 677 -9.22 30.59 -2.05
CA VAL A 677 -7.84 30.91 -1.64
C VAL A 677 -7.30 29.88 -0.64
N ALA A 678 -8.08 29.44 0.35
CA ALA A 678 -7.65 28.38 1.28
C ALA A 678 -7.32 27.07 0.55
N ALA A 679 -8.13 26.67 -0.44
CA ALA A 679 -7.83 25.52 -1.29
C ALA A 679 -6.57 25.71 -2.15
N LEU A 680 -6.37 26.91 -2.73
CA LEU A 680 -5.16 27.26 -3.50
C LEU A 680 -3.89 27.30 -2.63
N SER A 681 -4.01 27.65 -1.34
CA SER A 681 -2.92 27.61 -0.36
C SER A 681 -2.61 26.21 0.16
N GLY A 682 -3.39 25.18 -0.21
CA GLY A 682 -3.13 23.79 0.15
C GLY A 682 -3.85 23.27 1.41
N ASP A 683 -4.91 23.92 1.89
CA ASP A 683 -5.74 23.40 2.97
C ASP A 683 -6.47 22.13 2.53
N SER A 684 -6.20 21.01 3.21
CA SER A 684 -6.80 19.71 2.92
C SER A 684 -8.31 19.68 3.13
N GLY A 685 -8.86 20.50 4.02
CA GLY A 685 -10.30 20.63 4.22
C GLY A 685 -10.99 21.40 3.10
N ALA A 686 -10.33 22.40 2.51
CA ALA A 686 -10.87 23.17 1.39
C ALA A 686 -10.74 22.41 0.05
N LEU A 687 -9.66 21.66 -0.14
CA LEU A 687 -9.40 20.86 -1.35
C LEU A 687 -10.42 19.73 -1.58
N THR A 688 -11.03 19.15 -0.53
CA THR A 688 -12.10 18.15 -0.70
C THR A 688 -13.39 18.74 -1.25
N ASN A 689 -13.68 20.01 -0.96
CA ASN A 689 -14.84 20.73 -1.45
C ASN A 689 -14.60 21.33 -2.85
N TYR A 690 -13.36 21.75 -3.13
CA TYR A 690 -12.97 22.42 -4.38
C TYR A 690 -11.78 21.71 -5.03
N PRO A 691 -12.00 20.60 -5.77
CA PRO A 691 -10.91 19.84 -6.41
C PRO A 691 -10.25 20.56 -7.59
N GLN A 692 -10.90 21.58 -8.17
CA GLN A 692 -10.35 22.44 -9.24
C GLN A 692 -10.51 23.92 -8.88
N PRO A 693 -9.77 24.44 -7.88
CA PRO A 693 -10.02 25.75 -7.32
C PRO A 693 -9.70 26.91 -8.29
N LEU A 694 -8.79 26.71 -9.26
CA LEU A 694 -8.52 27.70 -10.31
C LEU A 694 -9.71 27.89 -11.26
N GLY A 695 -10.39 26.81 -11.69
CA GLY A 695 -11.56 26.90 -12.56
C GLY A 695 -12.77 27.52 -11.85
N VAL A 696 -12.92 27.24 -10.54
CA VAL A 696 -13.90 27.92 -9.68
C VAL A 696 -13.62 29.43 -9.62
N LEU A 697 -12.36 29.83 -9.43
CA LEU A 697 -11.99 31.24 -9.41
C LEU A 697 -12.22 31.92 -10.76
N GLU A 698 -11.89 31.27 -11.88
CA GLU A 698 -12.12 31.80 -13.23
C GLU A 698 -13.62 32.03 -13.48
N ALA A 699 -14.49 31.09 -13.10
CA ALA A 699 -15.94 31.24 -13.21
C ALA A 699 -16.47 32.40 -12.33
N MET A 700 -15.96 32.56 -11.11
CA MET A 700 -16.29 33.69 -10.23
C MET A 700 -15.83 35.03 -10.81
N VAL A 701 -14.59 35.11 -11.31
CA VAL A 701 -14.01 36.29 -11.95
C VAL A 701 -14.82 36.70 -13.19
N THR A 702 -15.17 35.74 -14.03
CA THR A 702 -16.02 35.94 -15.22
C THR A 702 -17.42 36.45 -14.84
N SER A 703 -17.99 35.91 -13.74
CA SER A 703 -19.30 36.34 -13.23
C SER A 703 -19.30 37.77 -12.71
N VAL A 704 -18.21 38.22 -12.07
CA VAL A 704 -18.02 39.62 -11.66
C VAL A 704 -17.77 40.51 -12.88
N HIS A 705 -16.95 40.09 -13.84
CA HIS A 705 -16.71 40.83 -15.09
C HIS A 705 -18.02 41.12 -15.83
N ASN A 706 -18.83 40.09 -16.09
CA ASN A 706 -20.14 40.23 -16.74
C ASN A 706 -21.10 41.15 -15.96
N ASN A 707 -21.02 41.16 -14.62
CA ASN A 707 -21.86 42.04 -13.80
C ASN A 707 -21.44 43.51 -13.90
N VAL A 708 -20.13 43.78 -13.92
CA VAL A 708 -19.56 45.12 -14.14
C VAL A 708 -19.89 45.63 -15.54
N GLU A 709 -19.77 44.80 -16.58
CA GLU A 709 -20.20 45.17 -17.95
C GLU A 709 -21.70 45.47 -18.03
N SER A 710 -22.54 44.76 -17.27
CA SER A 710 -23.99 45.03 -17.19
C SER A 710 -24.36 46.30 -16.42
N GLY A 711 -23.39 46.98 -15.79
CA GLY A 711 -23.58 48.26 -15.11
C GLY A 711 -24.07 48.20 -13.67
N ASP A 712 -24.09 47.02 -13.02
CA ASP A 712 -24.36 46.89 -11.59
C ASP A 712 -23.04 47.07 -10.80
N SER A 713 -23.06 47.95 -9.79
CA SER A 713 -21.87 48.32 -9.00
C SER A 713 -21.78 47.61 -7.65
N ALA A 714 -22.49 46.48 -7.50
CA ALA A 714 -22.56 45.72 -6.25
C ALA A 714 -21.21 45.17 -5.77
N VAL A 715 -20.33 44.78 -6.71
CA VAL A 715 -18.93 44.38 -6.50
C VAL A 715 -18.11 44.85 -7.69
N THR A 716 -16.93 45.41 -7.46
CA THR A 716 -16.02 45.90 -8.52
C THR A 716 -14.84 44.95 -8.75
N SER A 717 -14.13 45.13 -9.86
CA SER A 717 -12.82 44.48 -10.10
C SER A 717 -11.81 44.80 -8.99
N ASP A 718 -11.82 46.03 -8.46
CA ASP A 718 -10.94 46.46 -7.36
C ASP A 718 -11.20 45.67 -6.06
N ASP A 719 -12.45 45.26 -5.79
CA ASP A 719 -12.77 44.44 -4.63
C ASP A 719 -12.18 43.03 -4.73
N LEU A 720 -12.29 42.38 -5.90
CA LEU A 720 -11.63 41.08 -6.15
C LEU A 720 -10.11 41.19 -6.03
N LEU A 721 -9.51 42.24 -6.64
CA LEU A 721 -8.07 42.49 -6.54
C LEU A 721 -7.65 42.68 -5.08
N ALA A 722 -8.41 43.44 -4.29
CA ALA A 722 -8.12 43.65 -2.86
C ALA A 722 -8.18 42.36 -2.02
N TRP A 723 -9.05 41.40 -2.37
CA TRP A 723 -9.15 40.11 -1.66
C TRP A 723 -8.10 39.09 -2.10
N LEU A 724 -7.67 39.12 -3.38
CA LEU A 724 -6.66 38.20 -3.92
C LEU A 724 -5.22 38.69 -3.70
N ARG A 725 -4.98 40.01 -3.61
CA ARG A 725 -3.64 40.59 -3.41
C ARG A 725 -2.88 40.00 -2.21
N PRO A 726 -3.46 39.73 -1.03
CA PRO A 726 -2.75 39.06 0.07
C PRO A 726 -2.22 37.67 -0.29
N PHE A 727 -2.98 36.86 -1.04
CA PHE A 727 -2.53 35.55 -1.53
C PHE A 727 -1.46 35.69 -2.61
N CYS A 728 -1.66 36.62 -3.56
CA CYS A 728 -0.68 36.87 -4.62
C CYS A 728 0.66 37.36 -4.03
N SER A 729 0.65 38.23 -3.01
CA SER A 729 1.88 38.78 -2.41
C SER A 729 2.55 37.87 -1.36
N ASP A 730 1.98 36.71 -1.01
CA ASP A 730 2.57 35.82 -0.01
C ASP A 730 3.74 35.00 -0.59
N ALA A 731 4.95 35.31 -0.16
CA ALA A 731 6.17 34.63 -0.59
C ALA A 731 6.28 33.18 -0.09
N SER A 732 5.52 32.78 0.95
CA SER A 732 5.56 31.42 1.51
C SER A 732 4.77 30.38 0.70
N LEU A 733 3.89 30.84 -0.20
CA LEU A 733 3.01 29.97 -0.99
C LEU A 733 3.67 29.55 -2.33
N PRO A 734 3.23 28.44 -2.96
CA PRO A 734 3.76 28.04 -4.26
C PRO A 734 3.64 29.13 -5.33
N VAL A 735 4.66 29.30 -6.18
CA VAL A 735 4.69 30.35 -7.22
C VAL A 735 3.65 30.09 -8.31
N ARG A 736 3.43 28.83 -8.70
CA ARG A 736 2.59 28.47 -9.86
C ARG A 736 1.11 28.89 -9.71
N PRO A 737 0.38 28.55 -8.62
CA PRO A 737 -0.98 29.05 -8.41
C PRO A 737 -1.07 30.58 -8.37
N ARG A 738 -0.03 31.28 -7.87
CA ARG A 738 0.01 32.75 -7.83
C ARG A 738 0.11 33.36 -9.23
N ILE A 739 0.86 32.73 -10.15
CA ILE A 739 0.87 33.11 -11.57
C ILE A 739 -0.49 32.84 -12.21
N ASP A 740 -1.05 31.65 -12.01
CA ASP A 740 -2.31 31.23 -12.65
C ASP A 740 -3.46 32.18 -12.24
N VAL A 741 -3.54 32.55 -10.95
CA VAL A 741 -4.50 33.55 -10.43
C VAL A 741 -4.30 34.93 -11.07
N LEU A 742 -3.06 35.44 -11.10
CA LEU A 742 -2.76 36.74 -11.71
C LEU A 742 -3.02 36.75 -13.23
N GLN A 743 -2.87 35.61 -13.91
CA GLN A 743 -3.18 35.46 -15.33
C GLN A 743 -4.69 35.41 -15.62
N ILE A 744 -5.48 34.76 -14.76
CA ILE A 744 -6.96 34.82 -14.81
C ILE A 744 -7.45 36.26 -14.61
N LEU A 745 -6.76 37.04 -13.77
CA LEU A 745 -7.06 38.46 -13.58
C LEU A 745 -6.59 39.31 -14.77
N GLU A 746 -5.41 39.05 -15.35
CA GLU A 746 -4.88 39.71 -16.56
C GLU A 746 -5.79 39.54 -17.78
N SER A 747 -6.47 38.38 -17.92
CA SER A 747 -7.37 38.11 -19.04
C SER A 747 -8.76 38.73 -18.90
N ASN A 748 -9.21 39.03 -17.67
CA ASN A 748 -10.56 39.53 -17.38
C ASN A 748 -10.60 41.00 -16.91
N PHE A 749 -9.50 41.56 -16.40
CA PHE A 749 -9.44 42.91 -15.84
C PHE A 749 -8.14 43.64 -16.20
N ASN A 750 -8.21 44.97 -16.22
CA ASN A 750 -7.01 45.81 -16.30
C ASN A 750 -6.29 45.79 -14.93
N LEU A 751 -5.15 45.10 -14.85
CA LEU A 751 -4.30 45.06 -13.66
C LEU A 751 -3.68 46.44 -13.35
N GLN A 752 -3.43 46.71 -12.06
CA GLN A 752 -2.63 47.88 -11.64
C GLN A 752 -1.14 47.61 -11.89
N ASP A 753 -0.34 48.67 -12.11
CA ASP A 753 1.11 48.55 -12.38
C ASP A 753 1.87 47.70 -11.34
N SER A 754 1.44 47.74 -10.07
CA SER A 754 2.00 46.89 -9.00
C SER A 754 1.75 45.40 -9.23
N ASP A 755 0.56 45.04 -9.72
CA ASP A 755 0.15 43.66 -9.91
C ASP A 755 0.73 43.11 -11.23
N VAL A 756 0.90 43.96 -12.25
CA VAL A 756 1.66 43.64 -13.48
C VAL A 756 3.13 43.36 -13.17
N ARG A 757 3.78 44.19 -12.34
CA ARG A 757 5.15 43.97 -11.87
C ARG A 757 5.28 42.66 -11.08
N LEU A 758 4.29 42.36 -10.22
CA LEU A 758 4.25 41.14 -9.43
C LEU A 758 4.10 39.87 -10.31
N LEU A 759 3.21 39.92 -11.30
CA LEU A 759 3.05 38.85 -12.30
C LEU A 759 4.35 38.64 -13.11
N LEU A 760 5.03 39.73 -13.48
CA LEU A 760 6.30 39.66 -14.21
C LEU A 760 7.44 39.08 -13.35
N LEU A 761 7.49 39.41 -12.06
CA LEU A 761 8.39 38.78 -11.10
C LEU A 761 8.14 37.27 -11.01
N TYR A 762 6.89 36.83 -10.83
CA TYR A 762 6.61 35.40 -10.68
C TYR A 762 6.84 34.62 -11.97
N ARG A 763 6.50 35.17 -13.14
CA ARG A 763 6.92 34.61 -14.44
C ARG A 763 8.44 34.45 -14.53
N THR A 764 9.21 35.38 -13.97
CA THR A 764 10.68 35.31 -13.91
C THR A 764 11.18 34.23 -12.95
N GLN A 765 10.66 34.17 -11.72
CA GLN A 765 11.01 33.17 -10.70
C GLN A 765 10.65 31.73 -11.13
N ALA A 766 9.55 31.54 -11.88
CA ALA A 766 9.14 30.21 -12.37
C ALA A 766 10.12 29.64 -13.42
N VAL A 767 10.82 30.50 -14.16
CA VAL A 767 11.90 30.12 -15.08
C VAL A 767 13.22 29.97 -14.33
N LEU A 768 13.58 30.93 -13.46
CA LEU A 768 14.83 30.97 -12.71
C LEU A 768 14.75 30.26 -11.35
N ARG A 769 14.44 28.95 -11.36
CA ARG A 769 14.11 28.17 -10.15
C ARG A 769 15.19 28.15 -9.05
N ASP A 770 16.47 28.21 -9.44
CA ASP A 770 17.61 28.07 -8.54
C ASP A 770 18.20 29.43 -8.09
N ARG A 771 17.55 30.55 -8.41
CA ARG A 771 18.02 31.90 -8.10
C ARG A 771 16.93 32.74 -7.45
N GLU A 772 17.26 33.39 -6.33
CA GLU A 772 16.41 34.42 -5.76
C GLU A 772 16.40 35.66 -6.66
N VAL A 773 15.21 36.08 -7.08
CA VAL A 773 14.95 37.28 -7.87
C VAL A 773 13.94 38.12 -7.09
N GLN A 774 14.19 39.42 -6.95
CA GLN A 774 13.35 40.37 -6.23
C GLN A 774 12.55 41.25 -7.20
N VAL A 775 11.54 41.97 -6.71
CA VAL A 775 10.71 42.88 -7.53
C VAL A 775 11.58 43.92 -8.23
N GLU A 776 12.60 44.40 -7.52
CA GLU A 776 13.55 45.41 -7.96
C GLU A 776 14.32 44.99 -9.21
N ASP A 777 14.63 43.70 -9.39
CA ASP A 777 15.45 43.19 -10.51
C ASP A 777 14.68 43.21 -11.85
N VAL A 778 13.35 43.18 -11.78
CA VAL A 778 12.45 43.02 -12.94
C VAL A 778 11.61 44.28 -13.19
N GLU A 779 11.78 45.31 -12.36
CA GLU A 779 10.98 46.55 -12.36
C GLU A 779 11.03 47.33 -13.68
N ASP A 780 12.22 47.45 -14.28
CA ASP A 780 12.49 48.27 -15.47
C ASP A 780 13.17 47.46 -16.58
N GLU A 781 13.07 47.95 -17.83
CA GLU A 781 13.73 47.33 -18.99
C GLU A 781 15.25 47.20 -18.82
N ASP A 782 15.91 48.21 -18.24
CA ASP A 782 17.36 48.20 -18.00
C ASP A 782 17.79 47.13 -16.99
N LYS A 783 16.98 46.90 -15.95
CA LYS A 783 17.29 45.93 -14.90
C LYS A 783 17.07 44.50 -15.40
N ARG A 784 15.99 44.26 -16.14
CA ARG A 784 15.76 43.01 -16.89
C ARG A 784 16.90 42.73 -17.87
N TYR A 785 17.34 43.74 -18.63
CA TYR A 785 18.46 43.60 -19.55
C TYR A 785 19.78 43.30 -18.80
N SER A 786 20.04 43.94 -17.66
CA SER A 786 21.21 43.66 -16.81
C SER A 786 21.20 42.23 -16.26
N LEU A 787 20.05 41.75 -15.75
CA LEU A 787 19.87 40.38 -15.28
C LEU A 787 20.05 39.35 -16.42
N PHE A 788 19.55 39.65 -17.61
CA PHE A 788 19.79 38.83 -18.80
C PHE A 788 21.28 38.76 -19.15
N GLN A 789 21.99 39.89 -19.15
CA GLN A 789 23.44 39.91 -19.41
C GLN A 789 24.21 39.07 -18.39
N GLU A 790 23.89 39.19 -17.09
CA GLU A 790 24.55 38.40 -16.04
C GLU A 790 24.33 36.89 -16.21
N MET A 791 23.09 36.47 -16.50
CA MET A 791 22.75 35.08 -16.74
C MET A 791 23.37 34.54 -18.04
N LEU A 792 23.46 35.38 -19.08
CA LEU A 792 24.10 35.06 -20.36
C LEU A 792 25.63 34.94 -20.22
N ASP A 793 26.25 35.76 -19.38
CA ASP A 793 27.67 35.65 -19.05
C ASP A 793 27.98 34.40 -18.21
N ALA A 794 27.05 33.95 -17.37
CA ALA A 794 27.18 32.72 -16.60
C ALA A 794 26.94 31.43 -17.44
N ALA A 795 26.19 31.50 -18.54
CA ALA A 795 25.80 30.35 -19.34
C ALA A 795 26.98 29.59 -19.98
N GLN A 796 27.01 28.27 -19.82
CA GLN A 796 28.06 27.39 -20.38
C GLN A 796 27.49 26.19 -21.17
N LYS A 797 26.27 25.76 -20.87
CA LYS A 797 25.62 24.59 -21.47
C LYS A 797 24.38 24.96 -22.25
N TRP A 798 23.93 24.04 -23.12
CA TRP A 798 22.72 24.22 -23.93
C TRP A 798 21.46 24.48 -23.07
N GLU A 799 21.34 23.79 -21.94
CA GLU A 799 20.22 23.97 -21.01
C GLU A 799 20.13 25.41 -20.47
N ASP A 800 21.28 26.05 -20.20
CA ASP A 800 21.36 27.44 -19.75
C ASP A 800 20.80 28.39 -20.83
N PHE A 801 21.15 28.16 -22.09
CA PHE A 801 20.63 28.93 -23.23
C PHE A 801 19.13 28.69 -23.46
N GLN A 802 18.63 27.45 -23.26
CA GLN A 802 17.19 27.17 -23.31
C GLN A 802 16.42 27.93 -22.22
N LEU A 803 16.96 28.02 -21.00
CA LEU A 803 16.36 28.81 -19.92
C LEU A 803 16.33 30.31 -20.26
N LEU A 804 17.40 30.84 -20.88
CA LEU A 804 17.45 32.23 -21.37
C LEU A 804 16.42 32.51 -22.48
N MET A 805 16.21 31.57 -23.41
CA MET A 805 15.18 31.68 -24.45
C MET A 805 13.76 31.74 -23.84
N LEU A 806 13.46 30.88 -22.86
CA LEU A 806 12.18 30.89 -22.14
C LEU A 806 11.98 32.19 -21.35
N LEU A 807 13.04 32.71 -20.73
CA LEU A 807 13.02 33.96 -19.97
C LEU A 807 12.69 35.16 -20.87
N LEU A 808 13.36 35.28 -22.03
CA LEU A 808 13.08 36.33 -23.00
C LEU A 808 11.66 36.25 -23.57
N GLN A 809 11.12 35.04 -23.80
CA GLN A 809 9.73 34.86 -24.24
C GLN A 809 8.71 35.29 -23.17
N ALA A 810 8.97 34.96 -21.90
CA ALA A 810 8.09 35.31 -20.77
C ALA A 810 8.00 36.83 -20.52
N TRP A 811 9.06 37.58 -20.83
CA TRP A 811 9.13 39.02 -20.64
C TRP A 811 8.40 39.84 -21.73
N PRO A 812 8.12 41.13 -21.48
CA PRO A 812 7.86 42.11 -22.53
C PRO A 812 9.10 42.28 -23.43
N PRO A 813 8.92 42.49 -24.76
CA PRO A 813 10.05 42.76 -25.66
C PRO A 813 10.84 43.98 -25.19
N MET A 814 12.16 43.98 -25.46
CA MET A 814 13.02 45.14 -25.18
C MET A 814 12.85 46.14 -26.34
N MET A 815 12.23 47.28 -26.07
CA MET A 815 11.76 48.22 -27.10
C MET A 815 12.68 49.44 -27.27
N LYS A 816 13.70 49.62 -26.44
CA LYS A 816 14.68 50.70 -26.62
C LYS A 816 15.43 50.57 -27.94
N GLU A 817 15.32 51.58 -28.81
CA GLU A 817 15.86 51.56 -30.19
C GLU A 817 17.35 51.18 -30.28
N GLU A 818 18.15 51.65 -29.32
CA GLU A 818 19.59 51.36 -29.17
C GLU A 818 19.91 49.87 -29.03
N VAL A 819 18.98 49.09 -28.47
CA VAL A 819 19.11 47.65 -28.21
C VAL A 819 18.29 46.83 -29.20
N ALA A 820 17.09 47.31 -29.55
CA ALA A 820 16.13 46.57 -30.37
C ALA A 820 16.64 46.27 -31.80
N THR A 821 17.48 47.14 -32.38
CA THR A 821 17.93 47.05 -33.79
C THR A 821 19.42 46.75 -33.97
N SER A 822 20.18 46.64 -32.89
CA SER A 822 21.65 46.50 -32.90
C SER A 822 22.11 45.08 -32.54
N GLU A 823 23.42 44.84 -32.61
CA GLU A 823 24.09 43.62 -32.11
C GLU A 823 23.82 43.35 -30.62
N ARG A 824 23.41 44.39 -29.86
CA ARG A 824 23.08 44.30 -28.43
C ARG A 824 21.69 43.72 -28.16
N ASN A 825 20.90 43.44 -29.19
CA ASN A 825 19.60 42.78 -29.05
C ASN A 825 19.78 41.43 -28.31
N PRO A 826 19.00 41.13 -27.26
CA PRO A 826 19.15 39.90 -26.46
C PRO A 826 19.20 38.62 -27.30
N TRP A 827 18.40 38.52 -28.36
CA TRP A 827 18.35 37.35 -29.23
C TRP A 827 19.59 37.20 -30.13
N VAL A 828 20.20 38.32 -30.54
CA VAL A 828 21.45 38.34 -31.33
C VAL A 828 22.65 38.02 -30.43
N MET A 829 22.68 38.57 -29.21
CA MET A 829 23.68 38.24 -28.19
C MET A 829 23.63 36.75 -27.81
N LEU A 830 22.42 36.19 -27.63
CA LEU A 830 22.21 34.76 -27.35
C LEU A 830 22.74 33.90 -28.51
N ALA A 831 22.40 34.23 -29.76
CA ALA A 831 22.93 33.51 -30.93
C ALA A 831 24.46 33.57 -31.02
N SER A 832 25.07 34.73 -30.77
CA SER A 832 26.53 34.93 -30.78
C SER A 832 27.26 34.09 -29.71
N LEU A 833 26.73 34.08 -28.48
CA LEU A 833 27.34 33.33 -27.39
C LEU A 833 27.07 31.82 -27.47
N LEU A 834 25.93 31.40 -28.01
CA LEU A 834 25.66 30.01 -28.36
C LEU A 834 26.67 29.49 -29.39
N LEU A 835 26.92 30.26 -30.46
CA LEU A 835 27.87 29.90 -31.52
C LEU A 835 29.33 29.87 -31.05
N THR A 836 29.69 30.59 -29.99
CA THR A 836 31.08 30.63 -29.49
C THR A 836 31.34 29.66 -28.33
N ARG A 837 30.39 29.49 -27.40
CA ARG A 837 30.60 28.66 -26.19
C ARG A 837 30.24 27.18 -26.37
N CYS A 838 29.28 26.84 -27.23
CA CYS A 838 28.78 25.45 -27.35
C CYS A 838 29.47 24.60 -28.42
N GLN A 839 30.62 25.03 -28.97
CA GLN A 839 31.30 24.36 -30.09
C GLN A 839 31.91 22.97 -29.78
N GLY A 840 31.96 22.54 -28.51
CA GLY A 840 32.73 21.36 -28.08
C GLY A 840 32.02 20.39 -27.13
N SER A 841 30.68 20.38 -27.11
CA SER A 841 29.91 19.46 -26.26
C SER A 841 29.80 18.05 -26.87
N GLU A 842 29.68 17.01 -26.03
CA GLU A 842 29.61 15.59 -26.42
C GLU A 842 28.33 15.20 -27.18
N VAL A 843 27.41 16.15 -27.39
CA VAL A 843 26.10 15.94 -28.03
C VAL A 843 26.15 16.41 -29.48
N THR A 844 25.59 15.61 -30.39
CA THR A 844 25.42 15.93 -31.82
C THR A 844 24.33 17.00 -32.06
N LEU A 845 24.50 18.18 -31.47
CA LEU A 845 23.61 19.32 -31.63
C LEU A 845 23.99 20.15 -32.86
N ASP A 846 23.09 20.22 -33.85
CA ASP A 846 23.19 21.18 -34.94
C ASP A 846 22.83 22.60 -34.43
N LEU A 847 23.86 23.33 -34.01
CA LEU A 847 23.74 24.71 -33.52
C LEU A 847 23.09 25.66 -34.55
N GLY A 848 23.31 25.40 -35.85
CA GLY A 848 22.72 26.20 -36.92
C GLY A 848 21.21 26.01 -37.00
N GLN A 849 20.75 24.76 -37.01
CA GLN A 849 19.32 24.45 -37.01
C GLN A 849 18.61 24.89 -35.73
N GLN A 850 19.29 24.90 -34.57
CA GLN A 850 18.72 25.47 -33.33
C GLN A 850 18.48 26.98 -33.44
N ILE A 851 19.40 27.74 -34.04
CA ILE A 851 19.23 29.19 -34.26
C ILE A 851 18.11 29.47 -35.27
N VAL A 852 18.01 28.68 -36.34
CA VAL A 852 16.88 28.73 -37.29
C VAL A 852 15.55 28.50 -36.56
N THR A 853 15.48 27.46 -35.74
CA THR A 853 14.28 27.09 -34.96
C THR A 853 13.90 28.18 -33.95
N MET A 854 14.89 28.77 -33.26
CA MET A 854 14.70 29.90 -32.36
C MET A 854 14.07 31.09 -33.10
N VAL A 855 14.66 31.55 -34.20
CA VAL A 855 14.15 32.72 -34.95
C VAL A 855 12.74 32.46 -35.49
N ARG A 856 12.49 31.27 -36.05
CA ARG A 856 11.15 30.87 -36.52
C ARG A 856 10.09 30.89 -35.43
N SER A 857 10.44 30.49 -34.20
CA SER A 857 9.51 30.53 -33.05
C SER A 857 9.00 31.95 -32.72
N LEU A 858 9.74 32.99 -33.12
CA LEU A 858 9.42 34.38 -32.80
C LEU A 858 8.50 35.05 -33.84
N PHE A 859 8.39 34.51 -35.07
CA PHE A 859 7.73 35.18 -36.20
C PHE A 859 6.27 35.58 -35.95
N ASN A 860 5.50 34.76 -35.22
CA ASN A 860 4.09 34.98 -34.92
C ASN A 860 3.86 35.57 -33.51
N THR A 861 4.90 36.12 -32.88
CA THR A 861 4.85 36.59 -31.49
C THR A 861 5.12 38.09 -31.38
N LYS A 862 4.84 38.67 -30.20
CA LYS A 862 5.26 40.03 -29.81
C LYS A 862 6.78 40.26 -29.82
N HIS A 863 7.58 39.20 -29.99
CA HIS A 863 9.05 39.20 -30.01
C HIS A 863 9.65 39.05 -31.42
N LYS A 864 8.85 39.27 -32.48
CA LYS A 864 9.33 39.19 -33.88
C LYS A 864 10.58 40.06 -34.09
N LEU A 865 11.66 39.43 -34.55
CA LEU A 865 12.93 40.11 -34.77
C LEU A 865 12.89 41.10 -35.94
N PRO A 866 13.47 42.30 -35.80
CA PRO A 866 13.72 43.20 -36.93
C PRO A 866 14.66 42.58 -37.96
N VAL A 867 14.50 42.96 -39.22
CA VAL A 867 15.36 42.53 -40.36
C VAL A 867 16.84 42.77 -40.09
N GLN A 868 17.20 43.88 -39.40
CA GLN A 868 18.57 44.15 -39.00
C GLN A 868 19.11 43.09 -38.03
N CYS A 869 18.33 42.61 -37.06
CA CYS A 869 18.76 41.55 -36.16
C CYS A 869 18.94 40.22 -36.90
N ILE A 870 18.03 39.88 -37.83
CA ILE A 870 18.16 38.70 -38.71
C ILE A 870 19.46 38.79 -39.53
N ARG A 871 19.80 39.97 -40.02
CA ARG A 871 21.06 40.25 -40.75
C ARG A 871 22.31 40.01 -39.91
N HIS A 872 22.36 40.51 -38.67
CA HIS A 872 23.49 40.26 -37.78
C HIS A 872 23.60 38.77 -37.43
N THR A 873 22.48 38.08 -37.13
CA THR A 873 22.47 36.63 -36.88
C THR A 873 22.94 35.82 -38.09
N ALA A 874 22.52 36.17 -39.30
CA ALA A 874 22.99 35.52 -40.53
C ALA A 874 24.49 35.78 -40.78
N GLN A 875 24.97 37.01 -40.55
CA GLN A 875 26.41 37.34 -40.65
C GLN A 875 27.26 36.56 -39.65
N LEU A 876 26.79 36.38 -38.40
CA LEU A 876 27.46 35.54 -37.40
C LEU A 876 27.58 34.10 -37.90
N LEU A 877 26.49 33.50 -38.38
CA LEU A 877 26.50 32.13 -38.93
C LEU A 877 27.49 31.98 -40.10
N LEU A 878 27.53 32.95 -41.03
CA LEU A 878 28.46 32.96 -42.17
C LEU A 878 29.93 33.10 -41.75
N GLN A 879 30.23 33.82 -40.66
CA GLN A 879 31.59 34.06 -40.19
C GLN A 879 32.19 32.90 -39.38
N HIS A 880 31.35 32.09 -38.71
CA HIS A 880 31.84 31.09 -37.76
C HIS A 880 32.34 29.79 -38.39
N GLN A 881 31.56 29.10 -39.24
CA GLN A 881 31.97 27.83 -39.85
C GLN A 881 31.31 27.59 -41.23
N PRO A 882 31.98 26.91 -42.18
CA PRO A 882 31.39 26.59 -43.50
C PRO A 882 30.13 25.71 -43.43
N SER A 883 30.01 24.86 -42.40
CA SER A 883 28.85 24.02 -42.10
C SER A 883 27.57 24.83 -41.80
N LEU A 884 27.71 26.05 -41.30
CA LEU A 884 26.59 26.92 -40.90
C LEU A 884 26.04 27.76 -42.07
N LEU A 885 26.60 27.61 -43.27
CA LEU A 885 26.16 28.30 -44.49
C LEU A 885 24.68 28.02 -44.82
N GLN A 886 24.23 26.76 -44.75
CA GLN A 886 22.84 26.42 -45.07
C GLN A 886 21.84 27.05 -44.08
N PRO A 887 22.00 26.93 -42.74
CA PRO A 887 21.23 27.70 -41.76
C PRO A 887 21.18 29.21 -42.02
N ALA A 888 22.32 29.82 -42.39
CA ALA A 888 22.36 31.26 -42.70
C ALA A 888 21.51 31.60 -43.93
N LEU A 889 21.63 30.81 -45.01
CA LEU A 889 20.84 30.99 -46.22
C LEU A 889 19.34 30.83 -45.94
N LYS A 890 18.92 29.83 -45.15
CA LYS A 890 17.50 29.64 -44.75
C LYS A 890 16.93 30.90 -44.08
N LEU A 891 17.63 31.45 -43.08
CA LEU A 891 17.21 32.67 -42.37
C LEU A 891 17.12 33.90 -43.28
N MET A 892 18.06 34.05 -44.22
CA MET A 892 18.04 35.18 -45.14
C MET A 892 16.91 35.07 -46.17
N CYS A 893 16.59 33.86 -46.65
CA CYS A 893 15.45 33.62 -47.56
C CYS A 893 14.11 33.95 -46.88
N GLU A 894 13.90 33.44 -45.66
CA GLU A 894 12.66 33.63 -44.89
C GLU A 894 12.41 35.09 -44.47
N SER A 895 13.44 35.94 -44.50
CA SER A 895 13.33 37.34 -44.10
C SER A 895 12.49 38.20 -45.06
N GLY A 896 12.42 37.83 -46.36
CA GLY A 896 11.77 38.59 -47.42
C GLY A 896 12.40 39.96 -47.74
N ASP A 897 13.57 40.30 -47.18
CA ASP A 897 14.25 41.58 -47.38
C ASP A 897 15.15 41.56 -48.63
N GLU A 898 14.97 42.51 -49.55
CA GLU A 898 15.71 42.57 -50.81
C GLU A 898 17.24 42.58 -50.63
N GLN A 899 17.75 43.22 -49.56
CA GLN A 899 19.19 43.27 -49.29
C GLN A 899 19.73 41.92 -48.77
N LEU A 900 18.98 41.22 -47.92
CA LEU A 900 19.31 39.86 -47.49
C LEU A 900 19.20 38.84 -48.64
N LEU A 901 18.21 39.00 -49.53
CA LEU A 901 18.08 38.18 -50.74
C LEU A 901 19.25 38.41 -51.72
N GLN A 902 19.73 39.65 -51.88
CA GLN A 902 20.96 39.94 -52.64
C GLN A 902 22.21 39.31 -52.02
N LEU A 903 22.36 39.35 -50.69
CA LEU A 903 23.46 38.68 -50.00
C LEU A 903 23.39 37.15 -50.16
N THR A 904 22.18 36.59 -50.10
CA THR A 904 21.90 35.16 -50.37
C THR A 904 22.34 34.76 -51.77
N LEU A 905 21.97 35.53 -52.80
CA LEU A 905 22.41 35.32 -54.18
C LEU A 905 23.95 35.41 -54.33
N GLY A 906 24.61 36.32 -53.62
CA GLY A 906 26.07 36.40 -53.60
C GLY A 906 26.70 35.10 -53.08
N GLN A 907 26.29 34.65 -51.89
CA GLN A 907 26.78 33.42 -51.28
C GLN A 907 26.48 32.16 -52.11
N ILE A 908 25.37 32.13 -52.86
CA ILE A 908 25.01 31.03 -53.77
C ILE A 908 25.88 31.00 -55.01
N ASN A 909 26.19 32.16 -55.60
CA ASN A 909 27.04 32.23 -56.80
C ASN A 909 28.52 31.91 -56.48
N ASP A 910 28.98 32.21 -55.27
CA ASP A 910 30.33 31.87 -54.79
C ASP A 910 30.47 30.41 -54.29
N MET A 911 29.39 29.60 -54.35
CA MET A 911 29.34 28.26 -53.75
C MET A 911 30.04 27.17 -54.59
N SER A 912 30.88 26.36 -53.93
CA SER A 912 31.54 25.21 -54.56
C SER A 912 30.54 24.08 -54.89
N ALA A 913 30.88 23.26 -55.89
CA ALA A 913 30.04 22.14 -56.33
C ALA A 913 29.81 21.08 -55.23
N GLU A 914 30.78 20.88 -54.34
CA GLU A 914 30.67 19.97 -53.18
C GLU A 914 29.65 20.50 -52.17
N THR A 915 29.67 21.80 -51.88
CA THR A 915 28.70 22.45 -50.98
C THR A 915 27.30 22.48 -51.60
N ALA A 916 27.17 22.76 -52.91
CA ALA A 916 25.90 22.73 -53.61
C ALA A 916 25.23 21.35 -53.58
N SER A 917 26.00 20.27 -53.72
CA SER A 917 25.48 18.90 -53.66
C SER A 917 25.05 18.42 -52.27
N SER A 918 25.42 19.14 -51.21
CA SER A 918 25.04 18.83 -49.82
C SER A 918 23.89 19.68 -49.29
N CYS A 919 23.32 20.59 -50.11
CA CYS A 919 22.15 21.38 -49.76
C CYS A 919 20.89 20.51 -49.58
N ASP A 920 20.15 20.76 -48.51
CA ASP A 920 18.90 20.07 -48.24
C ASP A 920 17.71 20.56 -49.07
N ALA A 921 16.67 19.73 -49.16
CA ALA A 921 15.45 20.02 -49.91
C ALA A 921 14.67 21.21 -49.33
N GLU A 922 14.81 21.50 -48.03
CA GLU A 922 14.18 22.65 -47.36
C GLU A 922 14.76 23.97 -47.89
N LEU A 923 16.10 24.09 -47.95
CA LEU A 923 16.76 25.26 -48.51
C LEU A 923 16.42 25.45 -49.99
N LEU A 924 16.37 24.37 -50.78
CA LEU A 924 15.97 24.45 -52.20
C LEU A 924 14.54 24.98 -52.37
N SER A 925 13.59 24.56 -51.52
CA SER A 925 12.22 25.11 -51.52
C SER A 925 12.20 26.59 -51.14
N LEU A 926 12.87 26.98 -50.06
CA LEU A 926 12.91 28.38 -49.60
C LEU A 926 13.54 29.33 -50.64
N LEU A 927 14.50 28.85 -51.43
CA LEU A 927 15.11 29.62 -52.52
C LEU A 927 14.17 29.82 -53.71
N LEU A 928 13.28 28.85 -53.98
CA LEU A 928 12.23 28.96 -54.99
C LEU A 928 11.10 29.89 -54.52
N ASP A 929 10.69 29.78 -53.26
CA ASP A 929 9.70 30.65 -52.62
C ASP A 929 10.16 32.12 -52.59
N ALA A 930 11.44 32.35 -52.35
CA ALA A 930 12.07 33.66 -52.42
C ALA A 930 12.33 34.18 -53.86
N GLY A 931 11.94 33.42 -54.90
CA GLY A 931 12.08 33.82 -56.31
C GLY A 931 13.51 33.85 -56.86
N LEU A 932 14.47 33.22 -56.18
CA LEU A 932 15.90 33.36 -56.49
C LEU A 932 16.41 32.50 -57.66
N LEU A 933 15.52 31.73 -58.32
CA LEU A 933 15.87 30.85 -59.45
C LEU A 933 16.61 31.60 -60.57
N VAL A 934 16.12 32.78 -60.96
CA VAL A 934 16.67 33.57 -62.08
C VAL A 934 18.06 34.12 -61.72
N GLY A 935 18.23 34.64 -60.50
CA GLY A 935 19.53 35.15 -60.02
C GLY A 935 20.57 34.04 -59.77
N SER A 936 20.14 32.79 -59.71
CA SER A 936 20.99 31.63 -59.44
C SER A 936 21.52 30.94 -60.70
N VAL A 937 21.16 31.37 -61.93
CA VAL A 937 21.52 30.69 -63.19
C VAL A 937 23.04 30.50 -63.38
N SER A 938 23.86 31.42 -62.84
CA SER A 938 25.33 31.31 -62.89
C SER A 938 25.95 30.44 -61.79
N SER A 939 25.14 29.99 -60.82
CA SER A 939 25.58 29.16 -59.69
C SER A 939 25.59 27.66 -60.01
N THR A 940 26.34 26.92 -59.21
CA THR A 940 26.33 25.44 -59.18
C THR A 940 25.00 24.85 -58.69
N LEU A 941 24.13 25.65 -58.05
CA LEU A 941 22.83 25.24 -57.52
C LEU A 941 21.69 25.27 -58.56
N TYR A 942 21.81 25.98 -59.68
CA TYR A 942 20.72 26.08 -60.67
C TYR A 942 20.19 24.73 -61.20
N PRO A 943 21.04 23.72 -61.52
CA PRO A 943 20.56 22.40 -61.94
C PRO A 943 19.78 21.68 -60.84
N LEU A 944 20.12 21.90 -59.57
CA LEU A 944 19.45 21.29 -58.42
C LEU A 944 18.12 21.98 -58.12
N LEU A 945 18.08 23.32 -58.14
CA LEU A 945 16.84 24.11 -58.00
C LEU A 945 15.83 23.80 -59.11
N SER A 946 16.28 23.74 -60.37
CA SER A 946 15.40 23.41 -61.50
C SER A 946 14.90 21.95 -61.45
N ALA A 947 15.73 20.99 -61.04
CA ALA A 947 15.30 19.61 -60.81
C ALA A 947 14.28 19.51 -59.65
N HIS A 948 14.52 20.18 -58.53
CA HIS A 948 13.67 20.18 -57.34
C HIS A 948 12.29 20.81 -57.61
N MET A 949 12.26 21.93 -58.33
CA MET A 949 11.01 22.58 -58.76
C MET A 949 10.17 21.69 -59.68
N LEU A 950 10.82 20.90 -60.55
CA LEU A 950 10.15 19.96 -61.44
C LEU A 950 9.63 18.71 -60.73
N SER A 951 10.32 18.21 -59.70
CA SER A 951 9.90 17.02 -58.95
C SER A 951 8.82 17.31 -57.90
N HIS A 952 8.83 18.49 -57.27
CA HIS A 952 7.91 18.86 -56.18
C HIS A 952 6.88 19.94 -56.59
N GLN A 953 6.60 20.10 -57.88
CA GLN A 953 5.74 21.16 -58.42
C GLN A 953 4.34 21.23 -57.76
N GLN A 954 3.74 20.08 -57.42
CA GLN A 954 2.42 20.02 -56.79
C GLN A 954 2.44 20.38 -55.29
N GLU A 955 3.60 20.27 -54.63
CA GLU A 955 3.75 20.51 -53.19
C GLU A 955 4.17 21.96 -52.90
N GLY A 956 5.10 22.51 -53.69
CA GLY A 956 5.58 23.90 -53.55
C GLY A 956 4.73 24.96 -54.26
N GLY A 957 3.81 24.56 -55.15
CA GLY A 957 2.92 25.50 -55.86
C GLY A 957 3.61 26.40 -56.90
N TRP A 958 4.87 26.13 -57.25
CA TRP A 958 5.64 26.94 -58.18
C TRP A 958 5.15 26.80 -59.64
N ASP A 959 4.90 27.95 -60.28
CA ASP A 959 4.54 28.01 -61.69
C ASP A 959 5.80 27.97 -62.57
N VAL A 960 6.06 26.79 -63.15
CA VAL A 960 7.22 26.53 -64.00
C VAL A 960 7.15 27.29 -65.33
N GLU A 961 5.95 27.59 -65.84
CA GLU A 961 5.80 28.37 -67.08
C GLU A 961 6.09 29.84 -66.82
N ARG A 962 5.62 30.38 -65.68
CA ARG A 962 6.01 31.71 -65.20
C ARG A 962 7.51 31.81 -64.92
N ALA A 963 8.11 30.83 -64.24
CA ALA A 963 9.55 30.80 -63.97
C ALA A 963 10.38 30.80 -65.28
N ALA A 964 9.93 30.07 -66.30
CA ALA A 964 10.54 30.09 -67.63
C ALA A 964 10.34 31.45 -68.35
N ALA A 965 9.20 32.12 -68.17
CA ALA A 965 8.98 33.47 -68.69
C ALA A 965 9.90 34.51 -68.02
N GLU A 966 10.09 34.43 -66.70
CA GLU A 966 10.99 35.29 -65.93
C GLU A 966 12.47 35.06 -66.33
N LEU A 967 12.89 33.80 -66.54
CA LEU A 967 14.19 33.45 -67.13
C LEU A 967 14.36 34.00 -68.56
N MET A 968 13.31 33.92 -69.42
CA MET A 968 13.36 34.50 -70.76
C MET A 968 13.51 36.03 -70.72
N ALA A 969 12.79 36.70 -69.82
CA ALA A 969 12.83 38.15 -69.63
C ALA A 969 14.22 38.62 -69.15
N ALA A 970 14.88 37.85 -68.28
CA ALA A 970 16.26 38.07 -67.85
C ALA A 970 17.32 37.74 -68.92
N GLY A 971 16.93 37.13 -70.05
CA GLY A 971 17.81 36.81 -71.17
C GLY A 971 18.33 35.36 -71.22
N HIS A 972 18.03 34.55 -70.20
CA HIS A 972 18.42 33.13 -70.06
C HIS A 972 17.53 32.20 -70.90
N ARG A 973 17.57 32.42 -72.23
CA ARG A 973 16.72 31.71 -73.19
C ARG A 973 17.00 30.20 -73.24
N PRO A 974 18.25 29.71 -73.37
CA PRO A 974 18.52 28.27 -73.39
C PRO A 974 18.01 27.56 -72.13
N GLU A 975 18.16 28.19 -70.96
CA GLU A 975 17.80 27.66 -69.66
C GLU A 975 16.28 27.61 -69.48
N ALA A 976 15.57 28.68 -69.83
CA ALA A 976 14.11 28.71 -69.89
C ALA A 976 13.55 27.62 -70.83
N GLY A 977 14.17 27.45 -72.00
CA GLY A 977 13.73 26.45 -72.98
C GLY A 977 13.96 25.01 -72.52
N SER A 978 15.07 24.76 -71.82
CA SER A 978 15.38 23.47 -71.21
C SER A 978 14.41 23.13 -70.06
N LEU A 979 14.08 24.12 -69.22
CA LEU A 979 13.13 23.98 -68.13
C LEU A 979 11.73 23.59 -68.62
N LEU A 980 11.24 24.24 -69.68
CA LEU A 980 9.94 23.90 -70.31
C LEU A 980 9.94 22.52 -70.98
N LEU A 981 11.04 22.15 -71.65
CA LEU A 981 11.20 20.81 -72.24
C LEU A 981 11.08 19.72 -71.16
N ALA A 982 11.69 19.95 -69.98
CA ALA A 982 11.61 19.05 -68.84
C ALA A 982 10.22 19.03 -68.19
N HIS A 983 9.60 20.20 -67.97
CA HIS A 983 8.24 20.29 -67.42
C HIS A 983 7.20 19.57 -68.28
N ARG A 984 7.28 19.70 -69.62
CA ARG A 984 6.38 19.01 -70.55
C ARG A 984 6.75 17.54 -70.79
N GLY A 985 7.66 16.95 -70.01
CA GLY A 985 8.01 15.52 -70.06
C GLY A 985 8.71 15.08 -71.35
N THR A 986 9.43 15.99 -72.02
CA THR A 986 10.13 15.67 -73.26
C THR A 986 11.29 14.71 -72.99
N HIS A 987 11.55 13.74 -73.88
CA HIS A 987 12.62 12.77 -73.68
C HIS A 987 14.01 13.43 -73.76
N GLN A 988 14.94 13.10 -72.84
CA GLN A 988 16.26 13.74 -72.74
C GLN A 988 17.07 13.75 -74.05
N ALA A 989 16.94 12.73 -74.90
CA ALA A 989 17.57 12.69 -76.23
C ALA A 989 17.12 13.81 -77.19
N GLN A 990 16.06 14.56 -76.85
CA GLN A 990 15.57 15.73 -77.59
C GLN A 990 15.91 17.05 -76.89
N PHE A 991 16.71 17.05 -75.81
CA PHE A 991 17.20 18.25 -75.14
C PHE A 991 18.44 18.78 -75.88
N THR A 992 18.21 19.44 -77.01
CA THR A 992 19.25 20.11 -77.77
C THR A 992 19.12 21.62 -77.59
N PHE A 993 20.21 22.36 -77.72
CA PHE A 993 20.19 23.83 -77.69
C PHE A 993 19.17 24.43 -78.69
N ASN A 994 19.06 23.81 -79.88
CA ASN A 994 18.12 24.24 -80.91
C ASN A 994 16.65 23.95 -80.54
N SER A 995 16.35 22.82 -79.91
CA SER A 995 14.97 22.50 -79.47
C SER A 995 14.55 23.35 -78.28
N ALA A 996 15.44 23.64 -77.32
CA ALA A 996 15.17 24.57 -76.22
C ALA A 996 14.78 25.96 -76.76
N LEU A 997 15.57 26.54 -77.68
CA LEU A 997 15.27 27.84 -78.29
C LEU A 997 14.03 27.83 -79.20
N ALA A 998 13.71 26.70 -79.86
CA ALA A 998 12.53 26.59 -80.70
C ALA A 998 11.22 26.48 -79.88
N VAL A 999 11.27 25.79 -78.74
CA VAL A 999 10.14 25.61 -77.80
C VAL A 999 9.67 26.94 -77.22
N LEU A 1000 10.60 27.84 -76.88
CA LEU A 1000 10.31 29.15 -76.29
C LEU A 1000 9.34 30.01 -77.09
N LYS A 1001 9.30 29.89 -78.42
CA LYS A 1001 8.36 30.65 -79.28
C LYS A 1001 6.98 30.02 -79.41
N ARG A 1002 6.78 28.85 -78.80
CA ARG A 1002 5.60 27.99 -78.99
C ARG A 1002 4.83 27.77 -77.70
N TRP A 1003 5.51 27.80 -76.55
CA TRP A 1003 4.93 27.55 -75.23
C TRP A 1003 5.00 28.77 -74.30
N LEU A 1004 5.69 29.84 -74.71
CA LEU A 1004 5.67 31.20 -74.15
C LEU A 1004 5.46 32.21 -75.29
#